data_AF-A0AAU1GGH4-F1
#
_entry.id   AF-A0AAU1GGH4-F1
#
_cell.length_a   1.000
_cell.length_b   1.000
_cell.length_c   1.000
_cell.angle_alpha   90.00
_cell.angle_beta   90.00
_cell.angle_gamma   90.00
#
_symmetry.space_group_name_H-M   'P 1'
#
loop_
_entity.id
_entity.type
_entity.pdbx_description
1 polymer ?
#
loop_
_entity_poly.entity_id
_entity_poly.type
_entity_poly.pdbx_seq_one_letter_code
_entity_poly.pdbx_strand_id
1 'polypeptide(L)'
;MNKHIRIPSKWRLAARFTAAVGLTAAIVTTGLQAVEAAPPKLPPVSAKMKAGSGKRCDTRNGLPTAPTTPPDSGFPDNPTGNLHKDTALPKNFEFDLPGQAYDGLQTPTAAQKTEALSKVPGDLDKNVEAWKKIANASGKPADRAMEIYARYFANKENLGFKHWFDKRYIRNQINNHKGSGFERQLVKDYKLIGPDWLCEVTVELFDKNGDKVGERRYDAYNQKSKEFNEFKSNSKLTAKQLANDRVVAKSMPDHKFRFTGAKPFTKGQVKLIDDLERDVRNMRNGKTGQVRGNQRMYNPVSKTTPIKGYSDHQRWFAPACQTGTTQLSAVGANTCGTRGPANDRALSSGKTLEEAKRYQRDANRLDPRGTLPRGGPGGVDFTTMELRYVGGLEKGKGMSYSMRADQMPDPDNNPGFGGEARMQLSSDALFTWLALTPEKFWVNLNPDQPDKVMDATFGKTDAGRVLLDADLVMKHDFSEALNPDKHPGGKLYWDTAPRRNGIPCFPGTRFWIEPDEAKVREQDGGIYILESPMDVSAEWLDVDYTVPGSTECTDLSDAEKKAIERSVNANIVPVIQERVNKDPKYAELRAVYNARVAAEYIRQQDAKSPTDFHDIINSNDASAWPIRAPHEDWTREKVWDKYMQSIKEGIEWFELEYGGKLYKQGVGGVDFSKQPKQNIPKAQFDAQNRDLDNTTVNSGKSDDASYRDLDTLYLGAGPATDGSGEDPGGEDPGDDPTPTPTPSGTGKPTNPPTTPAPEPTNPGGGDNTPPTREDPDGDLADTGSNTPVGLIAGVAAALAAAGVTLTWWMRRRRTAQE
;
A
#
# COMPACT_ATOMS: atom_id res chain seq x y z
N MET A 1 45.55 13.82 -15.37
CA MET A 1 45.89 14.20 -16.76
C MET A 1 44.65 14.06 -17.64
N ASN A 2 44.29 15.13 -18.37
CA ASN A 2 43.31 15.24 -19.47
C ASN A 2 41.84 14.84 -19.19
N LYS A 3 40.95 15.80 -18.86
CA LYS A 3 40.28 16.84 -19.68
C LYS A 3 38.88 16.39 -20.16
N HIS A 4 37.88 17.05 -19.58
CA HIS A 4 36.47 17.08 -19.95
C HIS A 4 36.23 17.39 -21.44
N ILE A 5 35.22 16.74 -22.03
CA ILE A 5 34.47 17.27 -23.18
C ILE A 5 32.98 17.29 -22.83
N ARG A 6 32.46 18.50 -22.61
CA ARG A 6 31.03 18.82 -22.60
C ARG A 6 30.51 18.83 -24.05
N ILE A 7 29.39 18.16 -24.32
CA ILE A 7 28.68 18.24 -25.60
C ILE A 7 27.64 19.38 -25.53
N PRO A 8 27.58 20.33 -26.49
CA PRO A 8 26.70 21.50 -26.42
C PRO A 8 25.22 21.22 -26.76
N SER A 9 24.34 22.01 -26.15
CA SER A 9 22.87 21.95 -26.15
C SER A 9 22.15 22.54 -27.39
N LYS A 10 22.67 22.36 -28.61
CA LYS A 10 22.07 22.99 -29.84
C LYS A 10 21.66 22.07 -30.99
N TRP A 11 21.49 20.76 -30.77
CA TRP A 11 21.01 19.82 -31.82
C TRP A 11 19.69 19.09 -31.51
N ARG A 12 18.78 19.72 -30.77
CA ARG A 12 17.41 19.24 -30.58
C ARG A 12 16.41 19.97 -31.49
N LEU A 13 16.58 19.96 -32.81
CA LEU A 13 15.53 20.42 -33.75
C LEU A 13 15.82 20.05 -35.22
N ALA A 14 15.95 18.76 -35.56
CA ALA A 14 15.94 18.30 -36.96
C ALA A 14 15.66 16.78 -37.10
N ALA A 15 14.61 16.26 -36.45
CA ALA A 15 14.16 14.87 -36.65
C ALA A 15 12.62 14.75 -36.64
N ARG A 16 11.94 15.72 -37.25
CA ARG A 16 10.51 15.70 -37.56
C ARG A 16 10.26 16.44 -38.86
N PHE A 17 10.74 15.92 -40.00
CA PHE A 17 10.20 16.19 -41.34
C PHE A 17 11.00 15.40 -42.38
N THR A 18 10.68 14.12 -42.54
CA THR A 18 10.85 13.35 -43.79
C THR A 18 10.00 12.10 -43.70
N ALA A 19 8.69 12.30 -43.89
CA ALA A 19 7.77 11.25 -44.33
C ALA A 19 7.29 11.67 -45.71
N ALA A 20 7.79 11.03 -46.76
CA ALA A 20 7.12 10.77 -48.03
C ALA A 20 8.16 10.27 -49.05
N VAL A 21 7.79 9.24 -49.80
CA VAL A 21 8.55 8.62 -50.90
C VAL A 21 9.58 7.58 -50.47
N GLY A 22 9.12 6.33 -50.33
CA GLY A 22 9.96 5.16 -50.12
C GLY A 22 9.15 3.88 -49.89
N LEU A 23 8.06 3.70 -50.64
CA LEU A 23 7.19 2.53 -50.54
C LEU A 23 6.79 2.07 -51.94
N THR A 24 7.71 1.42 -52.64
CA THR A 24 7.42 0.55 -53.78
C THR A 24 8.61 -0.38 -54.03
N ALA A 25 8.30 -1.66 -54.23
CA ALA A 25 9.18 -2.76 -54.67
C ALA A 25 9.96 -3.53 -53.58
N ALA A 26 9.30 -4.54 -52.99
CA ALA A 26 9.87 -5.87 -52.73
C ALA A 26 8.82 -6.83 -52.12
N ILE A 27 7.87 -7.32 -52.93
CA ILE A 27 7.12 -8.56 -52.61
C ILE A 27 6.89 -9.35 -53.91
N VAL A 28 7.79 -10.31 -54.17
CA VAL A 28 7.58 -11.55 -54.94
C VAL A 28 8.60 -12.50 -54.27
N THR A 29 8.28 -13.56 -53.53
CA THR A 29 7.58 -14.80 -53.91
C THR A 29 7.38 -15.64 -52.64
N THR A 30 6.16 -15.77 -52.12
CA THR A 30 5.69 -16.98 -51.41
C THR A 30 4.18 -17.07 -51.62
N GLY A 31 3.71 -18.19 -52.20
CA GLY A 31 2.31 -18.42 -52.54
C GLY A 31 1.44 -18.67 -51.31
N LEU A 32 1.12 -17.61 -50.57
CA LEU A 32 0.01 -17.57 -49.61
C LEU A 32 -1.21 -16.99 -50.32
N GLN A 33 -2.33 -17.73 -50.29
CA GLN A 33 -3.62 -17.24 -50.75
C GLN A 33 -3.90 -15.87 -50.12
N ALA A 34 -4.16 -14.87 -50.98
CA ALA A 34 -4.53 -13.55 -50.55
C ALA A 34 -5.80 -13.64 -49.70
N VAL A 35 -5.66 -13.48 -48.39
CA VAL A 35 -6.77 -13.08 -47.54
C VAL A 35 -7.15 -11.69 -48.04
N GLU A 36 -8.30 -11.55 -48.70
CA GLU A 36 -8.90 -10.25 -48.99
C GLU A 36 -9.02 -9.48 -47.68
N ALA A 37 -8.05 -8.61 -47.41
CA ALA A 37 -8.15 -7.65 -46.34
C ALA A 37 -9.31 -6.72 -46.71
N ALA A 38 -10.38 -6.77 -45.90
CA ALA A 38 -11.50 -5.84 -46.05
C ALA A 38 -10.96 -4.41 -46.19
N PRO A 39 -11.50 -3.59 -47.11
CA PRO A 39 -11.01 -2.23 -47.33
C PRO A 39 -11.02 -1.44 -46.01
N PRO A 40 -10.05 -0.53 -45.80
CA PRO A 40 -9.98 0.26 -44.58
C PRO A 40 -11.29 1.04 -44.41
N LYS A 41 -11.99 0.81 -43.30
CA LYS A 41 -13.24 1.52 -42.98
C LYS A 41 -12.98 3.03 -42.94
N LEU A 42 -13.79 3.80 -43.67
CA LEU A 42 -13.72 5.26 -43.68
C LEU A 42 -14.04 5.82 -42.27
N PRO A 43 -13.53 7.02 -41.92
CA PRO A 43 -13.84 7.64 -40.63
C PRO A 43 -15.32 8.02 -40.52
N PRO A 44 -15.92 7.97 -39.32
CA PRO A 44 -17.31 8.35 -39.12
C PRO A 44 -17.49 9.86 -39.30
N VAL A 45 -18.56 10.28 -39.97
CA VAL A 45 -18.93 11.69 -40.19
C VAL A 45 -20.36 12.02 -39.77
N SER A 46 -21.21 11.01 -39.58
CA SER A 46 -22.57 11.15 -39.07
C SER A 46 -22.92 10.05 -38.07
N ALA A 47 -23.96 10.28 -37.27
CA ALA A 47 -24.40 9.37 -36.22
C ALA A 47 -25.93 9.35 -36.10
N LYS A 48 -26.49 8.19 -35.76
CA LYS A 48 -27.93 8.03 -35.48
C LYS A 48 -28.17 7.10 -34.30
N MET A 49 -29.19 7.35 -33.50
CA MET A 49 -29.51 6.50 -32.36
C MET A 49 -29.98 5.13 -32.88
N LYS A 50 -29.47 4.04 -32.31
CA LYS A 50 -29.92 2.70 -32.67
C LYS A 50 -31.33 2.49 -32.13
N ALA A 51 -32.28 2.22 -33.03
CA ALA A 51 -33.66 1.98 -32.66
C ALA A 51 -33.76 0.81 -31.65
N GLY A 52 -34.55 1.00 -30.60
CA GLY A 52 -34.74 -0.01 -29.54
C GLY A 52 -33.48 -0.31 -28.71
N SER A 53 -32.44 0.53 -28.75
CA SER A 53 -31.26 0.35 -27.91
C SER A 53 -31.48 0.82 -26.48
N GLY A 54 -30.72 0.21 -25.56
CA GLY A 54 -30.83 0.42 -24.13
C GLY A 54 -31.98 -0.34 -23.47
N LYS A 55 -31.93 -0.41 -22.15
CA LYS A 55 -32.98 -0.95 -21.29
C LYS A 55 -33.21 0.03 -20.15
N ARG A 56 -34.41 0.05 -19.56
CA ARG A 56 -34.65 0.84 -18.35
C ARG A 56 -33.58 0.54 -17.30
N CYS A 57 -32.96 1.60 -16.78
CA CYS A 57 -31.82 1.49 -15.89
C CYS A 57 -32.14 0.69 -14.62
N ASP A 58 -33.33 0.90 -14.03
CA ASP A 58 -33.79 0.13 -12.86
C ASP A 58 -33.90 -1.37 -13.14
N THR A 59 -34.57 -1.73 -14.24
CA THR A 59 -34.76 -3.14 -14.63
C THR A 59 -33.44 -3.81 -14.95
N ARG A 60 -32.57 -3.14 -15.72
CA ARG A 60 -31.25 -3.66 -16.08
C ARG A 60 -30.37 -3.91 -14.85
N ASN A 61 -30.45 -3.03 -13.87
CA ASN A 61 -29.61 -3.07 -12.67
C ASN A 61 -30.29 -3.78 -11.49
N GLY A 62 -31.40 -4.50 -11.74
CA GLY A 62 -32.09 -5.30 -10.74
C GLY A 62 -32.60 -4.47 -9.56
N LEU A 63 -33.01 -3.22 -9.81
CA LEU A 63 -33.64 -2.35 -8.83
C LEU A 63 -35.17 -2.42 -8.97
N PRO A 64 -35.93 -2.09 -7.92
CA PRO A 64 -37.38 -1.94 -8.02
C PRO A 64 -37.76 -0.96 -9.14
N THR A 65 -38.67 -1.37 -10.02
CA THR A 65 -39.12 -0.53 -11.13
C THR A 65 -39.93 0.65 -10.62
N ALA A 66 -39.48 1.87 -10.91
CA ALA A 66 -40.23 3.07 -10.54
C ALA A 66 -41.29 3.41 -11.60
N PRO A 67 -42.56 3.70 -11.25
CA PRO A 67 -43.58 4.04 -12.24
C PRO A 67 -43.32 5.40 -12.90
N THR A 68 -42.72 6.33 -12.15
CA THR A 68 -42.33 7.67 -12.61
C THR A 68 -40.87 7.94 -12.29
N THR A 69 -40.25 8.85 -13.06
CA THR A 69 -38.89 9.32 -12.78
C THR A 69 -38.93 10.29 -11.60
N PRO A 70 -38.15 10.07 -10.53
CA PRO A 70 -38.10 10.98 -9.38
C PRO A 70 -37.69 12.41 -9.78
N PRO A 71 -38.23 13.46 -9.14
CA PRO A 71 -37.86 14.85 -9.45
C PRO A 71 -36.38 15.17 -9.20
N ASP A 72 -35.76 14.49 -8.24
CA ASP A 72 -34.35 14.63 -7.87
C ASP A 72 -33.44 13.61 -8.57
N SER A 73 -33.92 13.02 -9.67
CA SER A 73 -33.17 12.06 -10.49
C SER A 73 -32.14 12.76 -11.38
N GLY A 74 -30.93 12.23 -11.42
CA GLY A 74 -29.84 12.70 -12.26
C GLY A 74 -28.64 13.21 -11.48
N PHE A 75 -27.62 13.63 -12.23
CA PHE A 75 -26.37 14.11 -11.65
C PHE A 75 -26.45 15.59 -11.30
N PRO A 76 -25.82 16.02 -10.19
CA PRO A 76 -25.73 17.43 -9.85
C PRO A 76 -24.93 18.20 -10.90
N ASP A 77 -25.33 19.45 -11.11
CA ASP A 77 -24.58 20.40 -11.93
C ASP A 77 -23.70 21.28 -11.03
N ASN A 78 -22.54 21.68 -11.56
CA ASN A 78 -21.76 22.76 -10.97
C ASN A 78 -22.15 24.07 -11.67
N PRO A 79 -22.62 25.10 -10.93
CA PRO A 79 -22.98 26.39 -11.54
C PRO A 79 -21.76 27.21 -11.98
N THR A 80 -20.56 26.94 -11.45
CA THR A 80 -19.35 27.73 -11.72
C THR A 80 -18.34 27.02 -12.64
N GLY A 81 -18.67 25.85 -13.18
CA GLY A 81 -17.76 25.11 -14.04
C GLY A 81 -18.37 23.84 -14.64
N ASN A 82 -17.61 23.17 -15.51
CA ASN A 82 -18.08 21.96 -16.20
C ASN A 82 -18.03 20.70 -15.33
N LEU A 83 -17.29 20.70 -14.22
CA LEU A 83 -17.08 19.53 -13.36
C LEU A 83 -17.68 19.74 -11.96
N HIS A 84 -18.67 18.92 -11.59
CA HIS A 84 -19.09 18.77 -10.21
C HIS A 84 -18.15 17.82 -9.46
N LYS A 85 -17.76 18.18 -8.24
CA LYS A 85 -16.90 17.36 -7.37
C LYS A 85 -17.59 17.15 -6.03
N ASP A 86 -17.93 15.91 -5.75
CA ASP A 86 -18.42 15.49 -4.44
C ASP A 86 -17.24 15.44 -3.45
N THR A 87 -17.42 16.03 -2.27
CA THR A 87 -16.42 16.06 -1.19
C THR A 87 -16.76 15.09 -0.05
N ALA A 88 -17.84 14.32 -0.18
CA ALA A 88 -18.19 13.26 0.76
C ALA A 88 -17.13 12.15 0.75
N LEU A 89 -17.15 11.33 1.80
CA LEU A 89 -16.22 10.22 1.95
C LEU A 89 -16.37 9.21 0.79
N PRO A 90 -15.28 8.54 0.40
CA PRO A 90 -15.33 7.48 -0.59
C PRO A 90 -16.39 6.44 -0.23
N LYS A 91 -17.25 6.09 -1.18
CA LYS A 91 -18.22 4.99 -1.04
C LYS A 91 -17.68 3.71 -1.65
N ASN A 92 -18.17 2.56 -1.23
CA ASN A 92 -17.87 1.30 -1.90
C ASN A 92 -18.87 1.04 -3.03
N PHE A 93 -18.42 0.36 -4.09
CA PHE A 93 -19.32 -0.33 -5.01
C PHE A 93 -18.87 -1.77 -5.19
N GLU A 94 -19.82 -2.66 -5.34
CA GLU A 94 -19.56 -4.10 -5.31
C GLU A 94 -19.68 -4.72 -6.69
N PHE A 95 -18.89 -5.76 -6.96
CA PHE A 95 -19.01 -6.57 -8.17
C PHE A 95 -18.63 -8.03 -7.88
N ASP A 96 -19.36 -8.97 -8.50
CA ASP A 96 -19.12 -10.40 -8.29
C ASP A 96 -17.81 -10.85 -8.95
N LEU A 97 -17.00 -11.62 -8.22
CA LEU A 97 -15.75 -12.20 -8.72
C LEU A 97 -15.62 -13.69 -8.35
N PRO A 98 -16.54 -14.55 -8.84
CA PRO A 98 -16.60 -15.95 -8.42
C PRO A 98 -15.36 -16.78 -8.78
N GLY A 99 -14.60 -16.38 -9.81
CA GLY A 99 -13.34 -17.03 -10.15
C GLY A 99 -12.28 -16.91 -9.05
N GLN A 100 -12.30 -15.81 -8.29
CA GLN A 100 -11.36 -15.58 -7.20
C GLN A 100 -11.55 -16.58 -6.03
N ALA A 101 -12.71 -17.21 -5.88
CA ALA A 101 -12.91 -18.27 -4.90
C ALA A 101 -12.09 -19.55 -5.17
N TYR A 102 -11.49 -19.67 -6.36
CA TYR A 102 -10.74 -20.84 -6.83
C TYR A 102 -9.25 -20.54 -7.13
N ASP A 103 -8.73 -19.42 -6.67
CA ASP A 103 -7.33 -18.99 -6.92
C ASP A 103 -6.26 -19.87 -6.25
N GLY A 104 -6.65 -20.75 -5.32
CA GLY A 104 -5.79 -21.80 -4.77
C GLY A 104 -5.63 -23.03 -5.67
N LEU A 105 -6.35 -23.13 -6.80
CA LEU A 105 -6.28 -24.27 -7.71
C LEU A 105 -4.87 -24.48 -8.27
N GLN A 106 -4.39 -25.72 -8.23
CA GLN A 106 -3.07 -26.07 -8.74
C GLN A 106 -3.06 -26.39 -10.24
N THR A 107 -1.87 -26.44 -10.86
CA THR A 107 -1.77 -26.93 -12.25
C THR A 107 -2.40 -28.32 -12.30
N PRO A 108 -3.34 -28.61 -13.22
CA PRO A 108 -4.08 -29.86 -13.21
C PRO A 108 -3.15 -31.06 -13.39
N THR A 109 -3.37 -32.08 -12.56
CA THR A 109 -2.70 -33.39 -12.69
C THR A 109 -3.14 -34.11 -13.97
N ALA A 110 -2.41 -35.15 -14.37
CA ALA A 110 -2.79 -35.98 -15.51
C ALA A 110 -4.19 -36.60 -15.35
N ALA A 111 -4.54 -37.04 -14.13
CA ALA A 111 -5.87 -37.57 -13.82
C ALA A 111 -6.96 -36.50 -13.99
N GLN A 112 -6.75 -35.30 -13.45
CA GLN A 112 -7.68 -34.18 -13.61
C GLN A 112 -7.79 -33.73 -15.07
N LYS A 113 -6.70 -33.79 -15.85
CA LYS A 113 -6.77 -33.53 -17.29
C LYS A 113 -7.68 -34.54 -17.98
N THR A 114 -7.48 -35.83 -17.73
CA THR A 114 -8.32 -36.89 -18.32
C THR A 114 -9.79 -36.70 -17.93
N GLU A 115 -10.06 -36.40 -16.67
CA GLU A 115 -11.42 -36.18 -16.17
C GLU A 115 -12.06 -34.92 -16.79
N ALA A 116 -11.33 -33.81 -16.87
CA ALA A 116 -11.80 -32.55 -17.46
C ALA A 116 -12.25 -32.73 -18.92
N LEU A 117 -11.65 -33.68 -19.63
CA LEU A 117 -11.87 -33.94 -21.05
C LEU A 117 -12.77 -35.17 -21.32
N SER A 118 -13.35 -35.76 -20.27
CA SER A 118 -14.06 -37.05 -20.35
C SER A 118 -15.53 -36.96 -20.77
N LYS A 119 -16.19 -35.80 -20.64
CA LYS A 119 -17.65 -35.69 -20.83
C LYS A 119 -18.05 -35.81 -22.29
N VAL A 120 -17.25 -35.24 -23.19
CA VAL A 120 -17.42 -35.36 -24.64
C VAL A 120 -16.06 -35.61 -25.29
N PRO A 121 -15.64 -36.87 -25.45
CA PRO A 121 -14.31 -37.20 -25.98
C PRO A 121 -14.05 -36.52 -27.33
N GLY A 122 -12.88 -35.88 -27.45
CA GLY A 122 -12.44 -35.22 -28.69
C GLY A 122 -12.99 -33.80 -28.93
N ASP A 123 -13.91 -33.30 -28.08
CA ASP A 123 -14.52 -31.98 -28.25
C ASP A 123 -14.31 -31.10 -27.01
N LEU A 124 -13.31 -30.21 -27.07
CA LEU A 124 -12.89 -29.38 -25.93
C LEU A 124 -14.00 -28.41 -25.50
N ASP A 125 -14.68 -27.76 -26.45
CA ASP A 125 -15.72 -26.78 -26.15
C ASP A 125 -16.97 -27.45 -25.55
N LYS A 126 -17.35 -28.63 -26.05
CA LYS A 126 -18.47 -29.37 -25.45
C LYS A 126 -18.16 -29.91 -24.06
N ASN A 127 -16.90 -30.22 -23.74
CA ASN A 127 -16.50 -30.55 -22.37
C ASN A 127 -16.72 -29.37 -21.42
N VAL A 128 -16.39 -28.14 -21.84
CA VAL A 128 -16.64 -26.93 -21.06
C VAL A 128 -18.13 -26.77 -20.76
N GLU A 129 -19.00 -26.85 -21.77
CA GLU A 129 -20.44 -26.69 -21.57
C GLU A 129 -21.05 -27.82 -20.73
N ALA A 130 -20.57 -29.05 -20.90
CA ALA A 130 -20.99 -30.19 -20.07
C ALA A 130 -20.62 -29.97 -18.59
N TRP A 131 -19.37 -29.63 -18.29
CA TRP A 131 -18.93 -29.36 -16.92
C TRP A 131 -19.59 -28.14 -16.31
N LYS A 132 -19.83 -27.09 -17.10
CA LYS A 132 -20.57 -25.90 -16.65
C LYS A 132 -21.98 -26.27 -16.21
N LYS A 133 -22.68 -27.11 -16.97
CA LYS A 133 -24.02 -27.61 -16.59
C LYS A 133 -23.96 -28.44 -15.30
N ILE A 134 -22.98 -29.33 -15.18
CA ILE A 134 -22.79 -30.17 -13.99
C ILE A 134 -22.51 -29.28 -12.76
N ALA A 135 -21.54 -28.39 -12.83
CA ALA A 135 -21.14 -27.51 -11.74
C ALA A 135 -22.28 -26.57 -11.30
N ASN A 136 -23.07 -26.06 -12.25
CA ASN A 136 -24.25 -25.24 -11.94
C ASN A 136 -25.35 -26.05 -11.24
N ALA A 137 -25.54 -27.32 -11.62
CA ALA A 137 -26.58 -28.18 -11.04
C ALA A 137 -26.18 -28.74 -9.67
N SER A 138 -24.91 -29.11 -9.49
CA SER A 138 -24.43 -29.73 -8.25
C SER A 138 -24.08 -28.72 -7.17
N GLY A 139 -23.64 -27.51 -7.55
CA GLY A 139 -23.09 -26.52 -6.62
C GLY A 139 -21.78 -26.94 -5.95
N LYS A 140 -21.19 -28.09 -6.32
CA LYS A 140 -20.00 -28.64 -5.66
C LYS A 140 -18.73 -27.94 -6.17
N PRO A 141 -17.81 -27.52 -5.28
CA PRO A 141 -16.55 -26.90 -5.71
C PRO A 141 -15.67 -27.78 -6.60
N ALA A 142 -15.67 -29.10 -6.37
CA ALA A 142 -14.91 -30.03 -7.21
C ALA A 142 -15.37 -30.01 -8.68
N ASP A 143 -16.69 -30.00 -8.93
CA ASP A 143 -17.23 -29.96 -10.29
C ASP A 143 -16.93 -28.61 -10.98
N ARG A 144 -16.94 -27.51 -10.20
CA ARG A 144 -16.53 -26.20 -10.70
C ARG A 144 -15.04 -26.16 -11.03
N ALA A 145 -14.19 -26.79 -10.23
CA ALA A 145 -12.76 -26.91 -10.54
C ALA A 145 -12.54 -27.67 -11.86
N MET A 146 -13.30 -28.74 -12.10
CA MET A 146 -13.26 -29.47 -13.37
C MET A 146 -13.72 -28.63 -14.56
N GLU A 147 -14.74 -27.79 -14.39
CA GLU A 147 -15.13 -26.79 -15.40
C GLU A 147 -14.00 -25.81 -15.71
N ILE A 148 -13.33 -25.29 -14.68
CA ILE A 148 -12.19 -24.38 -14.84
C ILE A 148 -11.05 -25.07 -15.60
N TYR A 149 -10.72 -26.33 -15.27
CA TYR A 149 -9.71 -27.09 -16.01
C TYR A 149 -10.14 -27.39 -17.45
N ALA A 150 -11.40 -27.72 -17.71
CA ALA A 150 -11.90 -27.90 -19.07
C ALA A 150 -11.73 -26.60 -19.89
N ARG A 151 -12.03 -25.44 -19.30
CA ARG A 151 -11.80 -24.13 -19.94
C ARG A 151 -10.32 -23.88 -20.21
N TYR A 152 -9.44 -24.26 -19.28
CA TYR A 152 -8.01 -24.17 -19.49
C TYR A 152 -7.59 -25.03 -20.69
N PHE A 153 -8.02 -26.29 -20.80
CA PHE A 153 -7.61 -27.11 -21.95
C PHE A 153 -8.24 -26.68 -23.28
N ALA A 154 -9.41 -26.02 -23.26
CA ALA A 154 -10.05 -25.47 -24.46
C ALA A 154 -9.43 -24.13 -24.93
N ASN A 155 -8.65 -23.45 -24.08
CA ASN A 155 -8.06 -22.16 -24.44
C ASN A 155 -6.91 -22.30 -25.46
N LYS A 156 -6.61 -21.23 -26.20
CA LYS A 156 -5.59 -21.19 -27.27
C LYS A 156 -4.38 -20.30 -26.94
N GLU A 157 -4.26 -19.83 -25.70
CA GLU A 157 -3.30 -18.79 -25.31
C GLU A 157 -1.90 -19.35 -25.01
N ASN A 158 -1.72 -20.66 -24.93
CA ASN A 158 -0.45 -21.35 -24.64
C ASN A 158 0.27 -20.80 -23.38
N LEU A 159 -0.50 -20.54 -22.32
CA LEU A 159 -0.03 -20.04 -21.03
C LEU A 159 -0.06 -21.17 -20.01
N GLY A 160 0.85 -21.16 -19.04
CA GLY A 160 0.76 -22.06 -17.89
C GLY A 160 -0.51 -21.80 -17.08
N PHE A 161 -1.04 -22.83 -16.42
CA PHE A 161 -2.35 -22.78 -15.75
C PHE A 161 -2.53 -21.58 -14.83
N LYS A 162 -1.59 -21.32 -13.90
CA LYS A 162 -1.71 -20.17 -12.98
C LYS A 162 -1.73 -18.83 -13.68
N HIS A 163 -0.80 -18.63 -14.60
CA HIS A 163 -0.75 -17.39 -15.35
C HIS A 163 -2.03 -17.19 -16.16
N TRP A 164 -2.56 -18.24 -16.79
CA TRP A 164 -3.87 -18.18 -17.45
C TRP A 164 -5.00 -17.90 -16.45
N PHE A 165 -5.08 -18.62 -15.34
CA PHE A 165 -6.17 -18.51 -14.39
C PHE A 165 -6.23 -17.13 -13.72
N ASP A 166 -5.11 -16.69 -13.16
CA ASP A 166 -5.03 -15.45 -12.39
C ASP A 166 -5.05 -14.22 -13.30
N LYS A 167 -4.28 -14.27 -14.40
CA LYS A 167 -4.04 -13.09 -15.24
C LYS A 167 -4.95 -13.01 -16.47
N ARG A 168 -5.61 -14.09 -16.88
CA ARG A 168 -6.60 -14.10 -17.98
C ARG A 168 -8.01 -14.37 -17.48
N TYR A 169 -8.25 -15.50 -16.84
CA TYR A 169 -9.60 -15.95 -16.50
C TYR A 169 -10.27 -15.05 -15.46
N ILE A 170 -9.67 -14.88 -14.28
CA ILE A 170 -10.19 -13.99 -13.22
C ILE A 170 -10.23 -12.54 -13.74
N ARG A 171 -9.18 -12.10 -14.44
CA ARG A 171 -9.10 -10.75 -15.01
C ARG A 171 -10.25 -10.44 -15.96
N ASN A 172 -10.61 -11.37 -16.84
CA ASN A 172 -11.73 -11.20 -17.76
C ASN A 172 -13.07 -11.07 -17.02
N GLN A 173 -13.23 -11.72 -15.86
CA GLN A 173 -14.41 -11.51 -15.00
C GLN A 173 -14.42 -10.08 -14.44
N ILE A 174 -13.29 -9.56 -13.94
CA ILE A 174 -13.17 -8.17 -13.47
C ILE A 174 -13.58 -7.19 -14.58
N ASN A 175 -13.02 -7.36 -15.79
CA ASN A 175 -13.34 -6.53 -16.95
C ASN A 175 -14.85 -6.51 -17.28
N ASN A 176 -15.56 -7.61 -16.99
CA ASN A 176 -16.98 -7.76 -17.27
C ASN A 176 -17.87 -7.22 -16.14
N HIS A 177 -17.51 -7.48 -14.89
CA HIS A 177 -18.41 -7.26 -13.76
C HIS A 177 -18.18 -5.91 -13.09
N LYS A 178 -16.93 -5.41 -13.01
CA LYS A 178 -16.61 -4.16 -12.31
C LYS A 178 -17.34 -2.94 -12.89
N GLY A 179 -17.39 -2.83 -14.22
CA GLY A 179 -18.13 -1.75 -14.90
C GLY A 179 -19.63 -1.80 -14.61
N SER A 180 -20.23 -2.99 -14.64
CA SER A 180 -21.65 -3.18 -14.33
C SER A 180 -21.97 -2.90 -12.86
N GLY A 181 -21.07 -3.26 -11.93
CA GLY A 181 -21.19 -2.92 -10.52
C GLY A 181 -21.16 -1.41 -10.28
N PHE A 182 -20.26 -0.70 -10.99
CA PHE A 182 -20.19 0.75 -10.93
C PHE A 182 -21.44 1.43 -11.53
N GLU A 183 -21.91 0.98 -12.69
CA GLU A 183 -23.18 1.45 -13.28
C GLU A 183 -24.33 1.31 -12.28
N ARG A 184 -24.49 0.11 -11.68
CA ARG A 184 -25.52 -0.15 -10.66
C ARG A 184 -25.43 0.81 -9.48
N GLN A 185 -24.22 1.09 -8.99
CA GLN A 185 -24.02 2.00 -7.88
C GLN A 185 -24.42 3.43 -8.24
N LEU A 186 -24.05 3.93 -9.42
CA LEU A 186 -24.46 5.25 -9.89
C LEU A 186 -25.97 5.35 -10.11
N VAL A 187 -26.60 4.31 -10.65
CA VAL A 187 -28.06 4.27 -10.82
C VAL A 187 -28.77 4.42 -9.48
N LYS A 188 -28.25 3.78 -8.41
CA LYS A 188 -28.78 3.93 -7.04
C LYS A 188 -28.52 5.33 -6.48
N ASP A 189 -27.27 5.79 -6.48
CA ASP A 189 -26.88 7.04 -5.83
C ASP A 189 -27.52 8.28 -6.46
N TYR A 190 -27.72 8.27 -7.78
CA TYR A 190 -28.30 9.40 -8.54
C TYR A 190 -29.73 9.14 -8.99
N LYS A 191 -30.37 8.07 -8.47
CA LYS A 191 -31.77 7.71 -8.73
C LYS A 191 -32.09 7.69 -10.22
N LEU A 192 -31.23 7.08 -11.04
CA LEU A 192 -31.40 6.98 -12.50
C LEU A 192 -32.46 5.91 -12.84
N ILE A 193 -33.66 6.06 -12.30
CA ILE A 193 -34.76 5.09 -12.31
C ILE A 193 -36.01 5.71 -12.93
N GLY A 194 -36.98 4.87 -13.31
CA GLY A 194 -38.20 5.33 -13.97
C GLY A 194 -38.09 5.33 -15.50
N PRO A 195 -39.16 5.76 -16.21
CA PRO A 195 -39.27 5.64 -17.65
C PRO A 195 -38.32 6.56 -18.44
N ASP A 196 -37.80 7.65 -17.85
CA ASP A 196 -36.93 8.57 -18.59
C ASP A 196 -35.49 8.06 -18.74
N TRP A 197 -35.06 7.04 -17.98
CA TRP A 197 -33.68 6.56 -17.95
C TRP A 197 -33.49 5.22 -18.65
N LEU A 198 -32.67 5.23 -19.70
CA LEU A 198 -32.19 4.04 -20.39
C LEU A 198 -30.70 3.85 -20.14
N CYS A 199 -30.29 2.63 -19.83
CA CYS A 199 -28.90 2.23 -19.66
C CYS A 199 -28.41 1.41 -20.86
N GLU A 200 -27.11 1.51 -21.17
CA GLU A 200 -26.45 0.85 -22.31
C GLU A 200 -27.06 1.24 -23.68
N VAL A 201 -27.29 2.53 -23.91
CA VAL A 201 -27.84 3.06 -25.16
C VAL A 201 -26.74 3.12 -26.24
N THR A 202 -27.07 2.73 -27.46
CA THR A 202 -26.11 2.68 -28.57
C THR A 202 -26.46 3.70 -29.64
N VAL A 203 -25.45 4.42 -30.09
CA VAL A 203 -25.48 5.31 -31.26
C VAL A 203 -24.64 4.69 -32.37
N GLU A 204 -25.21 4.50 -33.55
CA GLU A 204 -24.50 3.99 -34.72
C GLU A 204 -23.77 5.13 -35.44
N LEU A 205 -22.57 4.84 -35.93
CA LEU A 205 -21.70 5.80 -36.60
C LEU A 205 -21.55 5.41 -38.08
N PHE A 206 -21.70 6.39 -38.97
CA PHE A 206 -21.67 6.20 -40.42
C PHE A 206 -20.58 7.05 -41.05
N ASP A 207 -19.95 6.51 -42.08
CA ASP A 207 -19.03 7.26 -42.91
C ASP A 207 -19.76 8.19 -43.90
N LYS A 208 -18.98 8.85 -44.76
CA LYS A 208 -19.49 9.78 -45.78
C LYS A 208 -20.34 9.11 -46.86
N ASN A 209 -20.24 7.80 -47.03
CA ASN A 209 -21.02 7.03 -48.00
C ASN A 209 -22.34 6.54 -47.38
N GLY A 210 -22.49 6.67 -46.06
CA GLY A 210 -23.65 6.16 -45.31
C GLY A 210 -23.46 4.72 -44.81
N ASP A 211 -22.26 4.16 -44.93
CA ASP A 211 -21.95 2.82 -44.44
C ASP A 211 -21.68 2.84 -42.94
N LYS A 212 -22.17 1.82 -42.22
CA LYS A 212 -21.94 1.68 -40.77
C LYS A 212 -20.49 1.31 -40.50
N VAL A 213 -19.75 2.24 -39.91
CA VAL A 213 -18.32 2.07 -39.61
C VAL A 213 -18.03 1.84 -38.13
N GLY A 214 -18.99 2.12 -37.25
CA GLY A 214 -18.83 1.87 -35.82
C GLY A 214 -20.08 2.11 -34.99
N GLU A 215 -19.91 2.00 -33.68
CA GLU A 215 -20.92 2.30 -32.67
C GLU A 215 -20.29 3.05 -31.51
N ARG A 216 -21.07 3.91 -30.86
CA ARG A 216 -20.76 4.58 -29.59
C ARG A 216 -21.84 4.21 -28.58
N ARG A 217 -21.46 3.48 -27.53
CA ARG A 217 -22.35 3.07 -26.45
C ARG A 217 -22.22 4.01 -25.26
N TYR A 218 -23.32 4.48 -24.68
CA TYR A 218 -23.35 5.28 -23.46
C TYR A 218 -23.97 4.47 -22.32
N ASP A 219 -23.41 4.58 -21.13
CA ASP A 219 -23.81 3.77 -19.98
C ASP A 219 -25.21 4.16 -19.46
N ALA A 220 -25.57 5.45 -19.56
CA ALA A 220 -26.94 5.91 -19.34
C ALA A 220 -27.36 7.02 -20.31
N TYR A 221 -28.66 7.18 -20.51
CA TYR A 221 -29.28 8.19 -21.35
C TYR A 221 -30.62 8.59 -20.74
N ASN A 222 -30.78 9.88 -20.48
CA ASN A 222 -32.07 10.44 -20.09
C ASN A 222 -32.82 10.90 -21.35
N GLN A 223 -33.93 10.23 -21.69
CA GLN A 223 -34.68 10.50 -22.91
C GLN A 223 -35.43 11.84 -22.89
N LYS A 224 -35.78 12.32 -21.69
CA LYS A 224 -36.51 13.58 -21.49
C LYS A 224 -35.59 14.79 -21.59
N SER A 225 -34.42 14.75 -20.94
CA SER A 225 -33.43 15.82 -20.98
C SER A 225 -32.44 15.70 -22.14
N LYS A 226 -32.46 14.57 -22.85
CA LYS A 226 -31.57 14.20 -23.96
C LYS A 226 -30.09 14.21 -23.56
N GLU A 227 -29.77 13.74 -22.36
CA GLU A 227 -28.39 13.72 -21.84
C GLU A 227 -27.79 12.31 -21.90
N PHE A 228 -26.75 12.12 -22.70
CA PHE A 228 -25.90 10.93 -22.69
C PHE A 228 -24.92 10.97 -21.53
N ASN A 229 -24.75 9.84 -20.87
CA ASN A 229 -23.90 9.69 -19.69
C ASN A 229 -22.90 8.53 -19.91
N GLU A 230 -21.62 8.83 -19.75
CA GLU A 230 -20.51 7.86 -19.77
C GLU A 230 -19.94 7.70 -18.35
N PHE A 231 -19.82 6.46 -17.89
CA PHE A 231 -19.35 6.11 -16.57
C PHE A 231 -17.94 5.52 -16.65
N LYS A 232 -17.01 6.06 -15.86
CA LYS A 232 -15.61 5.64 -15.80
C LYS A 232 -15.20 5.28 -14.38
N SER A 233 -15.10 3.99 -14.08
CA SER A 233 -14.62 3.51 -12.78
C SER A 233 -13.15 3.85 -12.49
N ASN A 234 -12.37 4.26 -13.50
CA ASN A 234 -11.00 4.76 -13.36
C ASN A 234 -10.83 6.23 -13.79
N SER A 235 -11.92 6.92 -14.13
CA SER A 235 -11.90 8.31 -14.62
C SER A 235 -11.00 8.59 -15.84
N LYS A 236 -10.75 7.59 -16.69
CA LYS A 236 -9.96 7.73 -17.92
C LYS A 236 -10.85 7.81 -19.17
N LEU A 237 -10.76 8.93 -19.88
CA LEU A 237 -11.34 9.15 -21.21
C LEU A 237 -10.31 8.86 -22.30
N THR A 238 -10.77 8.32 -23.43
CA THR A 238 -9.90 7.99 -24.57
C THR A 238 -10.15 8.95 -25.73
N ALA A 239 -9.09 9.27 -26.49
CA ALA A 239 -9.20 10.15 -27.66
C ALA A 239 -10.18 9.60 -28.71
N LYS A 240 -10.23 8.26 -28.88
CA LYS A 240 -11.17 7.60 -29.80
C LYS A 240 -12.62 7.81 -29.39
N GLN A 241 -12.94 7.69 -28.10
CA GLN A 241 -14.30 7.96 -27.60
C GLN A 241 -14.68 9.42 -27.85
N LEU A 242 -13.81 10.36 -27.48
CA LEU A 242 -14.07 11.79 -27.65
C LEU A 242 -14.17 12.21 -29.12
N ALA A 243 -13.45 11.55 -30.03
CA ALA A 243 -13.58 11.75 -31.47
C ALA A 243 -14.97 11.33 -31.96
N ASN A 244 -15.47 10.17 -31.50
CA ASN A 244 -16.83 9.73 -31.82
C ASN A 244 -17.88 10.64 -31.18
N ASP A 245 -17.67 11.10 -29.95
CA ASP A 245 -18.60 12.00 -29.25
C ASP A 245 -18.77 13.33 -29.99
N ARG A 246 -17.73 13.84 -30.67
CA ARG A 246 -17.85 15.00 -31.57
C ARG A 246 -18.76 14.74 -32.78
N VAL A 247 -18.67 13.55 -33.37
CA VAL A 247 -19.55 13.14 -34.49
C VAL A 247 -21.00 13.03 -34.01
N VAL A 248 -21.22 12.45 -32.82
CA VAL A 248 -22.53 12.38 -32.19
C VAL A 248 -23.07 13.79 -31.92
N ALA A 249 -22.27 14.67 -31.32
CA ALA A 249 -22.68 16.02 -30.98
C ALA A 249 -23.09 16.86 -32.21
N LYS A 250 -22.40 16.67 -33.33
CA LYS A 250 -22.72 17.30 -34.62
C LYS A 250 -24.02 16.77 -35.22
N SER A 251 -24.26 15.46 -35.12
CA SER A 251 -25.43 14.81 -35.71
C SER A 251 -26.70 14.93 -34.86
N MET A 252 -26.53 15.18 -33.55
CA MET A 252 -27.60 15.26 -32.55
C MET A 252 -27.50 16.57 -31.76
N PRO A 253 -27.89 17.72 -32.35
CA PRO A 253 -27.58 19.06 -31.82
C PRO A 253 -28.30 19.42 -30.52
N ASP A 254 -29.35 18.69 -30.16
CA ASP A 254 -30.15 18.86 -28.95
C ASP A 254 -29.71 17.95 -27.78
N HIS A 255 -28.77 17.02 -28.02
CA HIS A 255 -28.30 16.09 -27.00
C HIS A 255 -27.10 16.63 -26.23
N LYS A 256 -27.06 16.39 -24.92
CA LYS A 256 -25.97 16.76 -24.01
C LYS A 256 -25.12 15.55 -23.63
N PHE A 257 -23.96 15.79 -23.03
CA PHE A 257 -23.00 14.76 -22.62
C PHE A 257 -22.56 14.96 -21.18
N ARG A 258 -22.41 13.86 -20.45
CA ARG A 258 -21.84 13.86 -19.10
C ARG A 258 -20.86 12.72 -18.92
N PHE A 259 -19.73 13.01 -18.28
CA PHE A 259 -18.72 12.02 -17.90
C PHE A 259 -18.65 11.89 -16.38
N THR A 260 -18.96 10.71 -15.85
CA THR A 260 -18.93 10.44 -14.41
C THR A 260 -17.75 9.55 -14.05
N GLY A 261 -16.89 10.03 -13.16
CA GLY A 261 -15.69 9.33 -12.71
C GLY A 261 -15.79 8.83 -11.27
N ALA A 262 -15.34 7.60 -11.01
CA ALA A 262 -15.24 7.04 -9.64
C ALA A 262 -13.98 7.49 -8.88
N LYS A 263 -13.01 8.07 -9.60
CA LYS A 263 -11.73 8.56 -9.08
C LYS A 263 -11.55 10.02 -9.51
N PRO A 264 -10.54 10.76 -9.00
CA PRO A 264 -10.32 12.12 -9.44
C PRO A 264 -9.94 12.15 -10.92
N PHE A 265 -10.58 13.03 -11.68
CA PHE A 265 -10.11 13.31 -13.04
C PHE A 265 -8.78 14.04 -12.94
N THR A 266 -7.73 13.53 -13.58
CA THR A 266 -6.45 14.24 -13.66
C THR A 266 -6.63 15.56 -14.41
N LYS A 267 -5.71 16.52 -14.25
CA LYS A 267 -5.75 17.80 -14.98
C LYS A 267 -5.90 17.60 -16.50
N GLY A 268 -5.23 16.58 -17.05
CA GLY A 268 -5.36 16.23 -18.47
C GLY A 268 -6.75 15.69 -18.84
N GLN A 269 -7.36 14.88 -17.98
CA GLN A 269 -8.72 14.36 -18.20
C GLN A 269 -9.78 15.47 -18.10
N VAL A 270 -9.64 16.39 -17.15
CA VAL A 270 -10.51 17.58 -17.05
C VAL A 270 -10.39 18.42 -18.33
N LYS A 271 -9.17 18.64 -18.83
CA LYS A 271 -8.94 19.36 -20.08
C LYS A 271 -9.66 18.71 -21.27
N LEU A 272 -9.70 17.38 -21.34
CA LEU A 272 -10.41 16.67 -22.40
C LEU A 272 -11.92 16.93 -22.37
N ILE A 273 -12.52 17.00 -21.18
CA ILE A 273 -13.94 17.37 -20.99
C ILE A 273 -14.16 18.82 -21.45
N ASP A 274 -13.31 19.75 -21.01
CA ASP A 274 -13.40 21.16 -21.38
C ASP A 274 -13.17 21.42 -22.87
N ASP A 275 -12.27 20.66 -23.49
CA ASP A 275 -12.02 20.71 -24.93
C ASP A 275 -13.25 20.25 -25.72
N LEU A 276 -13.90 19.17 -25.28
CA LEU A 276 -15.14 18.71 -25.92
C LEU A 276 -16.28 19.73 -25.72
N GLU A 277 -16.44 20.31 -24.52
CA GLU A 277 -17.43 21.39 -24.29
C GLU A 277 -17.20 22.55 -25.24
N ARG A 278 -15.95 23.02 -25.39
CA ARG A 278 -15.62 24.11 -26.30
C ARG A 278 -15.94 23.77 -27.75
N ASP A 279 -15.61 22.56 -28.19
CA ASP A 279 -15.88 22.09 -29.55
C ASP A 279 -17.39 22.05 -29.81
N VAL A 280 -18.17 21.47 -28.89
CA VAL A 280 -19.64 21.38 -28.98
C VAL A 280 -20.29 22.77 -28.94
N ARG A 281 -19.81 23.65 -28.08
CA ARG A 281 -20.25 25.04 -28.01
C ARG A 281 -20.05 25.79 -29.32
N ASN A 282 -18.90 25.60 -29.97
CA ASN A 282 -18.61 26.20 -31.27
C ASN A 282 -19.53 25.66 -32.38
N MET A 283 -19.90 24.37 -32.31
CA MET A 283 -20.84 23.76 -33.26
C MET A 283 -22.30 24.23 -33.04
N ARG A 284 -22.63 24.76 -31.86
CA ARG A 284 -24.01 25.04 -31.41
C ARG A 284 -24.21 26.51 -31.04
N ASN A 285 -23.65 27.42 -31.84
CA ASN A 285 -23.85 28.87 -31.74
C ASN A 285 -23.59 29.43 -30.33
N GLY A 286 -22.55 28.94 -29.65
CA GLY A 286 -22.13 29.48 -28.35
C GLY A 286 -22.88 28.95 -27.13
N LYS A 287 -23.82 28.02 -27.29
CA LYS A 287 -24.57 27.42 -26.16
C LYS A 287 -23.63 26.68 -25.20
N THR A 288 -23.65 27.06 -23.93
CA THR A 288 -22.81 26.47 -22.86
C THR A 288 -23.49 25.31 -22.14
N GLY A 289 -22.73 24.56 -21.35
CA GLY A 289 -23.21 23.48 -20.50
C GLY A 289 -23.73 22.28 -21.29
N GLN A 290 -23.14 22.03 -22.46
CA GLN A 290 -23.51 20.91 -23.33
C GLN A 290 -22.77 19.62 -22.98
N VAL A 291 -21.60 19.76 -22.34
CA VAL A 291 -20.73 18.70 -21.89
C VAL A 291 -20.32 19.00 -20.45
N ARG A 292 -20.56 18.04 -19.56
CA ARG A 292 -20.27 18.17 -18.12
C ARG A 292 -19.50 16.96 -17.60
N GLY A 293 -18.90 17.13 -16.43
CA GLY A 293 -18.28 16.07 -15.64
C GLY A 293 -18.92 15.98 -14.26
N ASN A 294 -18.95 14.78 -13.72
CA ASN A 294 -19.31 14.50 -12.33
C ASN A 294 -18.23 13.62 -11.69
N GLN A 295 -17.70 14.02 -10.55
CA GLN A 295 -16.67 13.28 -9.84
C GLN A 295 -17.16 12.94 -8.44
N ARG A 296 -17.17 11.65 -8.12
CA ARG A 296 -17.38 11.16 -6.75
C ARG A 296 -16.47 9.96 -6.51
N MET A 297 -15.89 9.91 -5.32
CA MET A 297 -14.94 8.86 -4.96
C MET A 297 -15.66 7.56 -4.66
N TYR A 298 -15.24 6.49 -5.35
CA TYR A 298 -15.64 5.14 -5.01
C TYR A 298 -14.48 4.14 -4.97
N ASN A 299 -14.62 3.14 -4.11
CA ASN A 299 -13.72 2.00 -3.98
C ASN A 299 -14.40 0.73 -4.50
N PRO A 300 -13.78 0.02 -5.46
CA PRO A 300 -14.29 -1.25 -5.96
C PRO A 300 -14.09 -2.36 -4.91
N VAL A 301 -15.14 -3.10 -4.59
CA VAL A 301 -15.10 -4.25 -3.68
C VAL A 301 -15.49 -5.51 -4.45
N SER A 302 -14.57 -6.46 -4.56
CA SER A 302 -14.88 -7.77 -5.17
C SER A 302 -15.68 -8.62 -4.18
N LYS A 303 -16.82 -9.16 -4.63
CA LYS A 303 -17.57 -10.17 -3.90
C LYS A 303 -17.05 -11.55 -4.26
N THR A 304 -16.35 -12.16 -3.32
CA THR A 304 -15.92 -13.55 -3.39
C THR A 304 -16.18 -14.21 -2.05
N THR A 305 -16.65 -15.46 -2.08
CA THR A 305 -16.75 -16.30 -0.89
C THR A 305 -15.62 -17.33 -0.97
N PRO A 306 -14.58 -17.24 -0.12
CA PRO A 306 -13.51 -18.22 -0.10
C PRO A 306 -14.04 -19.63 0.14
N ILE A 307 -13.41 -20.62 -0.48
CA ILE A 307 -13.77 -22.03 -0.40
C ILE A 307 -12.58 -22.81 0.11
N LYS A 308 -12.76 -23.50 1.24
CA LYS A 308 -11.73 -24.34 1.86
C LYS A 308 -11.15 -25.34 0.85
N GLY A 309 -9.83 -25.34 0.71
CA GLY A 309 -9.11 -26.22 -0.23
C GLY A 309 -9.04 -25.72 -1.67
N TYR A 310 -9.78 -24.67 -2.05
CA TYR A 310 -9.81 -24.11 -3.40
C TYR A 310 -9.37 -22.66 -3.48
N SER A 311 -9.47 -21.91 -2.39
CA SER A 311 -8.95 -20.55 -2.28
C SER A 311 -7.52 -20.53 -1.78
N ASP A 312 -6.75 -19.56 -2.27
CA ASP A 312 -5.40 -19.26 -1.82
C ASP A 312 -5.45 -18.41 -0.55
N HIS A 313 -4.62 -18.75 0.44
CA HIS A 313 -4.41 -17.93 1.62
C HIS A 313 -2.92 -17.84 1.89
N GLN A 314 -2.49 -16.71 2.46
CA GLN A 314 -1.09 -16.46 2.72
C GLN A 314 -0.77 -16.61 4.19
N ARG A 315 0.46 -17.03 4.49
CA ARG A 315 0.94 -17.15 5.87
C ARG A 315 1.28 -15.81 6.52
N TRP A 316 1.36 -14.74 5.75
CA TRP A 316 1.69 -13.42 6.28
C TRP A 316 0.70 -13.02 7.36
N PHE A 317 1.22 -12.62 8.51
CA PHE A 317 0.44 -12.13 9.66
C PHE A 317 -0.55 -13.15 10.24
N ALA A 318 -0.38 -14.45 9.91
CA ALA A 318 -1.25 -15.52 10.39
C ALA A 318 -0.55 -16.35 11.49
N PRO A 319 -0.76 -16.07 12.79
CA PRO A 319 -0.07 -16.77 13.89
C PRO A 319 -0.29 -18.29 13.87
N ALA A 320 -1.54 -18.72 13.63
CA ALA A 320 -1.90 -20.14 13.54
C ALA A 320 -1.18 -20.91 12.41
N CYS A 321 -0.50 -20.21 11.49
CA CYS A 321 0.26 -20.82 10.40
C CYS A 321 1.77 -20.81 10.62
N GLN A 322 2.28 -20.27 11.73
CA GLN A 322 3.73 -20.10 11.95
C GLN A 322 4.39 -21.28 12.65
N THR A 323 3.71 -21.90 13.61
CA THR A 323 4.27 -22.92 14.52
C THR A 323 3.61 -24.29 14.31
N GLY A 324 4.33 -25.39 14.59
CA GLY A 324 3.82 -26.77 14.58
C GLY A 324 4.02 -27.58 13.27
N THR A 325 3.54 -28.83 13.26
CA THR A 325 3.59 -29.78 12.11
C THR A 325 2.91 -29.25 10.84
N THR A 326 2.12 -28.18 10.96
CA THR A 326 1.57 -27.34 9.89
C THR A 326 2.66 -26.66 9.04
N GLN A 327 3.89 -26.47 9.53
CA GLN A 327 5.01 -25.98 8.70
C GLN A 327 5.31 -26.88 7.49
N LEU A 328 5.10 -28.21 7.61
CA LEU A 328 5.56 -29.24 6.66
C LEU A 328 4.72 -29.40 5.39
N SER A 329 3.69 -28.58 5.19
CA SER A 329 2.89 -28.61 3.96
C SER A 329 2.98 -27.27 3.26
N ALA A 330 3.79 -27.18 2.19
CA ALA A 330 3.64 -26.15 1.16
C ALA A 330 2.24 -26.18 0.48
N VAL A 331 1.40 -27.15 0.86
CA VAL A 331 0.00 -27.36 0.48
C VAL A 331 -0.98 -26.87 1.58
N GLY A 332 -0.49 -26.48 2.77
CA GLY A 332 -1.29 -26.22 3.97
C GLY A 332 -1.81 -24.80 4.15
N ALA A 333 -1.51 -23.87 3.24
CA ALA A 333 -2.04 -22.51 3.30
C ALA A 333 -3.52 -22.43 2.89
N ASN A 334 -4.05 -23.42 2.15
CA ASN A 334 -5.47 -23.45 1.75
C ASN A 334 -6.46 -23.68 2.91
N THR A 335 -5.95 -23.85 4.14
CA THR A 335 -6.74 -24.11 5.37
C THR A 335 -6.41 -23.20 6.55
N CYS A 336 -5.36 -22.38 6.46
CA CYS A 336 -5.03 -21.36 7.46
C CYS A 336 -4.31 -20.20 6.74
N GLY A 337 -4.59 -18.96 7.12
CA GLY A 337 -3.86 -17.81 6.57
C GLY A 337 -4.69 -16.54 6.50
N THR A 338 -4.05 -15.49 5.99
CA THR A 338 -4.69 -14.23 5.66
C THR A 338 -5.02 -14.13 4.19
N ARG A 339 -6.03 -13.31 3.89
CA ARG A 339 -6.49 -13.01 2.55
C ARG A 339 -7.00 -11.58 2.48
N GLY A 340 -6.81 -10.94 1.34
CA GLY A 340 -7.36 -9.63 1.05
C GLY A 340 -6.53 -8.86 0.02
N PRO A 341 -6.92 -7.60 -0.25
CA PRO A 341 -6.25 -6.74 -1.22
C PRO A 341 -4.74 -6.60 -1.05
N ALA A 342 -4.21 -6.61 0.18
CA ALA A 342 -2.76 -6.60 0.41
C ALA A 342 -2.07 -7.81 -0.22
N ASN A 343 -2.61 -9.01 0.02
CA ASN A 343 -2.08 -10.25 -0.55
C ASN A 343 -2.18 -10.24 -2.08
N ASP A 344 -3.34 -9.87 -2.60
CA ASP A 344 -3.61 -9.85 -4.05
C ASP A 344 -2.66 -8.91 -4.80
N ARG A 345 -2.44 -7.69 -4.26
CA ARG A 345 -1.51 -6.72 -4.85
C ARG A 345 -0.06 -7.17 -4.72
N ALA A 346 0.35 -7.71 -3.57
CA ALA A 346 1.70 -8.23 -3.38
C ALA A 346 2.04 -9.37 -4.37
N LEU A 347 1.17 -10.37 -4.47
CA LEU A 347 1.35 -11.54 -5.34
C LEU A 347 1.23 -11.20 -6.83
N SER A 348 0.54 -10.11 -7.19
CA SER A 348 0.40 -9.69 -8.58
C SER A 348 1.52 -8.81 -9.12
N SER A 349 2.43 -8.33 -8.26
CA SER A 349 3.49 -7.37 -8.61
C SER A 349 4.66 -7.97 -9.39
N GLY A 350 4.90 -9.28 -9.31
CA GLY A 350 6.06 -9.95 -9.91
C GLY A 350 7.32 -9.85 -9.04
N LYS A 351 8.23 -10.83 -9.17
CA LYS A 351 9.42 -10.94 -8.31
C LYS A 351 10.58 -10.08 -8.77
N THR A 352 10.66 -9.82 -10.08
CA THR A 352 11.67 -8.98 -10.70
C THR A 352 11.02 -7.89 -11.54
N LEU A 353 11.78 -6.83 -11.83
CA LEU A 353 11.34 -5.76 -12.72
C LEU A 353 10.88 -6.27 -14.09
N GLU A 354 11.56 -7.28 -14.66
CA GLU A 354 11.18 -7.85 -15.96
C GLU A 354 9.86 -8.61 -15.91
N GLU A 355 9.60 -9.33 -14.82
CA GLU A 355 8.30 -9.95 -14.61
C GLU A 355 7.19 -8.93 -14.42
N ALA A 356 7.45 -7.89 -13.63
CA ALA A 356 6.51 -6.80 -13.39
C ALA A 356 6.15 -6.07 -14.68
N LYS A 357 7.14 -5.74 -15.52
CA LYS A 357 6.92 -5.16 -16.87
C LYS A 357 6.08 -6.08 -17.75
N ARG A 358 6.32 -7.39 -17.73
CA ARG A 358 5.51 -8.36 -18.48
C ARG A 358 4.07 -8.37 -17.98
N TYR A 359 3.86 -8.47 -16.67
CA TYR A 359 2.52 -8.49 -16.07
C TYR A 359 1.76 -7.19 -16.30
N GLN A 360 2.43 -6.05 -16.20
CA GLN A 360 1.86 -4.73 -16.50
C GLN A 360 1.40 -4.63 -17.96
N ARG A 361 2.27 -4.99 -18.92
CA ARG A 361 1.90 -4.99 -20.35
C ARG A 361 0.74 -5.92 -20.65
N ASP A 362 0.71 -7.10 -20.05
CA ASP A 362 -0.38 -8.06 -20.21
C ASP A 362 -1.69 -7.52 -19.64
N ALA A 363 -1.65 -6.93 -18.44
CA ALA A 363 -2.79 -6.33 -17.79
C ALA A 363 -3.35 -5.16 -18.64
N ASN A 364 -2.48 -4.28 -19.14
CA ASN A 364 -2.85 -3.16 -20.02
C ASN A 364 -3.48 -3.64 -21.34
N ARG A 365 -2.91 -4.67 -21.97
CA ARG A 365 -3.46 -5.27 -23.20
C ARG A 365 -4.87 -5.84 -22.97
N LEU A 366 -5.10 -6.40 -21.79
CA LEU A 366 -6.37 -6.98 -21.39
C LEU A 366 -7.35 -5.99 -20.77
N ASP A 367 -7.05 -4.69 -20.72
CA ASP A 367 -7.93 -3.71 -20.08
C ASP A 367 -8.61 -2.74 -21.05
N PRO A 368 -9.40 -3.23 -22.04
CA PRO A 368 -10.08 -2.35 -22.99
C PRO A 368 -11.15 -1.48 -22.33
N ARG A 369 -11.53 -1.78 -21.08
CA ARG A 369 -12.59 -1.11 -20.32
C ARG A 369 -12.09 -0.24 -19.17
N GLY A 370 -10.78 -0.15 -18.95
CA GLY A 370 -10.24 0.72 -17.89
C GLY A 370 -10.60 0.25 -16.48
N THR A 371 -10.62 -1.06 -16.24
CA THR A 371 -10.98 -1.67 -14.96
C THR A 371 -9.79 -1.97 -14.06
N LEU A 372 -8.55 -1.76 -14.55
CA LEU A 372 -7.36 -1.84 -13.70
C LEU A 372 -7.52 -0.95 -12.45
N PRO A 373 -7.06 -1.41 -11.27
CA PRO A 373 -6.85 -0.49 -10.17
C PRO A 373 -5.81 0.56 -10.59
N ARG A 374 -5.69 1.65 -9.82
CA ARG A 374 -4.75 2.72 -10.14
C ARG A 374 -3.33 2.16 -10.31
N GLY A 375 -2.74 2.42 -11.48
CA GLY A 375 -1.42 1.90 -11.90
C GLY A 375 -1.34 0.41 -12.29
N GLY A 376 -2.43 -0.36 -12.20
CA GLY A 376 -2.41 -1.80 -12.52
C GLY A 376 -1.57 -2.64 -11.54
N PRO A 377 -1.15 -3.86 -11.92
CA PRO A 377 -0.33 -4.72 -11.06
C PRO A 377 0.97 -4.06 -10.56
N GLY A 378 1.59 -3.20 -11.38
CA GLY A 378 2.79 -2.43 -11.03
C GLY A 378 2.53 -1.08 -10.34
N GLY A 379 1.28 -0.80 -9.95
CA GLY A 379 0.86 0.51 -9.45
C GLY A 379 1.26 0.86 -8.01
N VAL A 380 1.85 -0.07 -7.27
CA VAL A 380 2.25 0.12 -5.86
C VAL A 380 3.77 0.20 -5.78
N ASP A 381 4.31 1.21 -5.11
CA ASP A 381 5.72 1.23 -4.74
C ASP A 381 5.94 0.43 -3.44
N PHE A 382 6.20 -0.86 -3.60
CA PHE A 382 6.42 -1.75 -2.45
C PHE A 382 7.64 -1.38 -1.61
N THR A 383 8.58 -0.57 -2.11
CA THR A 383 9.72 -0.10 -1.29
C THR A 383 9.28 0.82 -0.15
N THR A 384 8.13 1.48 -0.30
CA THR A 384 7.53 2.38 0.70
C THR A 384 6.49 1.69 1.59
N MET A 385 6.22 0.40 1.36
CA MET A 385 5.14 -0.30 2.05
C MET A 385 5.48 -0.54 3.52
N GLU A 386 4.58 -0.15 4.41
CA GLU A 386 4.73 -0.23 5.86
C GLU A 386 3.42 -0.65 6.54
N LEU A 387 3.52 -1.44 7.61
CA LEU A 387 2.38 -1.83 8.44
C LEU A 387 1.84 -0.63 9.22
N ARG A 388 0.56 -0.30 9.06
CA ARG A 388 -0.08 0.89 9.66
C ARG A 388 -1.26 0.60 10.56
N TYR A 389 -1.77 -0.63 10.55
CA TYR A 389 -2.83 -1.05 11.45
C TYR A 389 -2.73 -2.54 11.75
N VAL A 390 -2.98 -2.92 13.00
CA VAL A 390 -3.28 -4.30 13.40
C VAL A 390 -4.49 -4.33 14.34
N GLY A 391 -5.33 -5.36 14.23
CA GLY A 391 -6.48 -5.55 15.11
C GLY A 391 -7.09 -6.95 14.97
N GLY A 392 -8.13 -7.23 15.75
CA GLY A 392 -8.80 -8.54 15.76
C GLY A 392 -8.02 -9.61 16.54
N LEU A 393 -7.25 -9.22 17.56
CA LEU A 393 -6.29 -10.10 18.23
C LEU A 393 -6.90 -11.17 19.16
N GLU A 394 -8.22 -11.25 19.27
CA GLU A 394 -8.88 -12.23 20.13
C GLU A 394 -8.56 -13.67 19.68
N LYS A 395 -8.45 -14.58 20.65
CA LYS A 395 -8.17 -15.99 20.40
C LYS A 395 -9.17 -16.62 19.42
N GLY A 396 -8.65 -17.31 18.41
CA GLY A 396 -9.40 -17.97 17.35
C GLY A 396 -9.90 -17.03 16.24
N LYS A 397 -9.77 -15.71 16.38
CA LYS A 397 -10.20 -14.77 15.34
C LYS A 397 -9.10 -14.53 14.31
N GLY A 398 -7.82 -14.62 14.67
CA GLY A 398 -6.69 -14.25 13.82
C GLY A 398 -6.55 -12.74 13.60
N MET A 399 -5.41 -12.29 13.06
CA MET A 399 -5.12 -10.85 12.95
C MET A 399 -5.55 -10.24 11.60
N SER A 400 -6.25 -9.11 11.67
CA SER A 400 -6.46 -8.18 10.55
C SER A 400 -5.40 -7.09 10.54
N TYR A 401 -5.00 -6.63 9.36
CA TYR A 401 -3.98 -5.61 9.20
C TYR A 401 -4.26 -4.68 8.01
N SER A 402 -3.64 -3.50 8.03
CA SER A 402 -3.59 -2.58 6.88
C SER A 402 -2.17 -2.07 6.67
N MET A 403 -1.71 -2.14 5.42
CA MET A 403 -0.45 -1.61 4.93
C MET A 403 -0.69 -0.27 4.26
N ARG A 404 0.22 0.68 4.43
CA ARG A 404 0.30 1.89 3.60
C ARG A 404 1.47 1.77 2.64
N ALA A 405 1.27 2.12 1.38
CA ALA A 405 2.34 2.26 0.39
C ALA A 405 2.05 3.44 -0.53
N ASP A 406 3.09 4.07 -1.05
CA ASP A 406 2.97 5.06 -2.10
C ASP A 406 2.60 4.38 -3.43
N GLN A 407 1.93 5.14 -4.28
CA GLN A 407 1.70 4.74 -5.66
C GLN A 407 2.98 4.85 -6.48
N MET A 408 3.16 3.90 -7.38
CA MET A 408 4.25 3.97 -8.35
C MET A 408 3.99 5.12 -9.35
N PRO A 409 4.90 6.11 -9.50
CA PRO A 409 4.64 7.28 -10.34
C PRO A 409 4.54 6.98 -11.85
N ASP A 410 5.30 5.99 -12.33
CA ASP A 410 5.34 5.58 -13.74
C ASP A 410 5.24 4.06 -13.88
N PRO A 411 4.09 3.46 -13.55
CA PRO A 411 3.96 2.01 -13.47
C PRO A 411 4.01 1.34 -14.85
N ASP A 412 3.79 2.08 -15.93
CA ASP A 412 3.81 1.51 -17.29
C ASP A 412 5.25 1.27 -17.80
N ASN A 413 6.21 2.10 -17.40
CA ASN A 413 7.63 1.91 -17.76
C ASN A 413 8.46 1.33 -16.60
N ASN A 414 8.15 1.74 -15.38
CA ASN A 414 8.84 1.40 -14.13
C ASN A 414 7.82 0.84 -13.11
N PRO A 415 7.21 -0.33 -13.38
CA PRO A 415 6.27 -0.93 -12.45
C PRO A 415 6.94 -1.27 -11.12
N GLY A 416 6.21 -1.08 -10.02
CA GLY A 416 6.58 -1.63 -8.72
C GLY A 416 6.51 -3.15 -8.73
N PHE A 417 7.42 -3.77 -8.00
CA PHE A 417 7.62 -5.21 -7.95
C PHE A 417 8.10 -5.63 -6.55
N GLY A 418 8.19 -6.94 -6.29
CA GLY A 418 8.74 -7.47 -5.04
C GLY A 418 7.79 -7.39 -3.84
N GLY A 419 6.48 -7.21 -4.08
CA GLY A 419 5.50 -7.11 -3.00
C GLY A 419 5.45 -8.35 -2.10
N GLU A 420 5.64 -9.55 -2.65
CA GLU A 420 5.75 -10.81 -1.90
C GLU A 420 6.88 -10.75 -0.85
N ALA A 421 8.09 -10.34 -1.28
CA ALA A 421 9.24 -10.22 -0.39
C ALA A 421 9.02 -9.16 0.70
N ARG A 422 8.39 -8.03 0.34
CA ARG A 422 8.11 -6.96 1.32
C ARG A 422 7.05 -7.35 2.36
N MET A 423 5.99 -8.06 1.93
CA MET A 423 5.00 -8.62 2.85
C MET A 423 5.64 -9.64 3.79
N GLN A 424 6.49 -10.51 3.24
CA GLN A 424 7.22 -11.52 3.98
C GLN A 424 8.14 -10.89 5.05
N LEU A 425 8.95 -9.90 4.68
CA LEU A 425 9.83 -9.17 5.61
C LEU A 425 9.05 -8.57 6.78
N SER A 426 7.95 -7.88 6.48
CA SER A 426 7.14 -7.21 7.52
C SER A 426 6.48 -8.22 8.46
N SER A 427 6.01 -9.36 7.92
CA SER A 427 5.42 -10.45 8.70
C SER A 427 6.45 -11.19 9.55
N ASP A 428 7.60 -11.53 8.98
CA ASP A 428 8.68 -12.24 9.68
C ASP A 428 9.29 -11.39 10.80
N ALA A 429 9.43 -10.08 10.56
CA ALA A 429 9.87 -9.14 11.58
C ALA A 429 8.88 -9.11 12.74
N LEU A 430 7.58 -8.97 12.47
CA LEU A 430 6.54 -9.01 13.52
C LEU A 430 6.69 -10.25 14.41
N PHE A 431 6.78 -11.43 13.80
CA PHE A 431 6.88 -12.67 14.57
C PHE A 431 8.21 -12.84 15.28
N THR A 432 9.32 -12.36 14.71
CA THR A 432 10.63 -12.34 15.37
C THR A 432 10.61 -11.46 16.62
N TRP A 433 10.00 -10.27 16.56
CA TRP A 433 9.81 -9.38 17.71
C TRP A 433 8.92 -9.97 18.80
N LEU A 434 7.98 -10.84 18.43
CA LEU A 434 7.15 -11.57 19.39
C LEU A 434 7.91 -12.75 19.99
N ALA A 435 8.65 -13.52 19.20
CA ALA A 435 9.33 -14.71 19.69
C ALA A 435 10.53 -14.44 20.58
N LEU A 436 11.26 -13.37 20.29
CA LEU A 436 12.45 -12.97 21.04
C LEU A 436 12.11 -11.88 22.05
N THR A 437 12.93 -11.75 23.09
CA THR A 437 12.76 -10.77 24.16
C THR A 437 13.47 -9.45 23.85
N PRO A 438 12.96 -8.29 24.32
CA PRO A 438 13.47 -6.96 23.91
C PRO A 438 14.96 -6.72 24.14
N GLU A 439 15.57 -7.32 25.15
CA GLU A 439 17.02 -7.21 25.45
C GLU A 439 17.92 -7.79 24.35
N LYS A 440 17.36 -8.47 23.35
CA LYS A 440 18.08 -9.00 22.18
C LYS A 440 18.07 -8.07 20.97
N PHE A 441 17.27 -7.00 21.01
CA PHE A 441 16.95 -6.17 19.84
C PHE A 441 17.97 -5.07 19.60
N TRP A 442 19.24 -5.43 19.62
CA TRP A 442 20.33 -4.50 19.39
C TRP A 442 21.42 -5.13 18.51
N VAL A 443 22.16 -4.27 17.84
CA VAL A 443 23.33 -4.60 17.04
C VAL A 443 24.44 -3.60 17.29
N ASN A 444 25.67 -4.03 17.07
CA ASN A 444 26.86 -3.26 17.40
C ASN A 444 28.00 -3.60 16.44
N LEU A 445 28.63 -2.58 15.89
CA LEU A 445 29.86 -2.69 15.10
C LEU A 445 30.94 -1.86 15.80
N ASN A 446 31.20 -2.16 17.07
CA ASN A 446 32.34 -1.61 17.80
C ASN A 446 33.57 -2.51 17.59
N PRO A 447 34.67 -2.01 16.97
CA PRO A 447 35.86 -2.80 16.63
C PRO A 447 36.52 -3.50 17.83
N ASP A 448 36.34 -3.00 19.06
CA ASP A 448 36.87 -3.63 20.29
C ASP A 448 36.01 -4.79 20.79
N GLN A 449 34.84 -5.00 20.21
CA GLN A 449 33.85 -5.99 20.65
C GLN A 449 33.39 -6.91 19.50
N PRO A 450 34.31 -7.62 18.80
CA PRO A 450 33.97 -8.51 17.69
C PRO A 450 33.06 -9.68 18.09
N ASP A 451 33.03 -10.02 19.38
CA ASP A 451 32.18 -11.06 19.97
C ASP A 451 30.79 -10.55 20.38
N LYS A 452 30.57 -9.23 20.42
CA LYS A 452 29.30 -8.59 20.79
C LYS A 452 28.70 -7.81 19.63
N VAL A 453 28.57 -8.46 18.47
CA VAL A 453 27.92 -7.86 17.30
C VAL A 453 26.40 -7.82 17.45
N MET A 454 25.80 -8.95 17.86
CA MET A 454 24.35 -9.09 18.12
C MET A 454 24.05 -10.47 18.75
N ASP A 455 22.84 -10.67 19.28
CA ASP A 455 22.34 -11.98 19.73
C ASP A 455 22.35 -13.01 18.59
N ALA A 456 22.76 -14.24 18.90
CA ALA A 456 22.97 -15.29 17.89
C ALA A 456 21.67 -15.85 17.30
N THR A 457 20.55 -15.79 18.01
CA THR A 457 19.24 -16.17 17.47
C THR A 457 18.68 -15.03 16.63
N PHE A 458 18.77 -13.79 17.10
CA PHE A 458 18.34 -12.62 16.34
C PHE A 458 19.13 -12.47 15.03
N GLY A 459 20.44 -12.74 15.06
CA GLY A 459 21.33 -12.73 13.89
C GLY A 459 21.06 -13.80 12.84
N LYS A 460 20.08 -14.69 13.05
CA LYS A 460 19.60 -15.66 12.05
C LYS A 460 18.31 -15.21 11.35
N THR A 461 17.80 -14.03 11.66
CA THR A 461 16.52 -13.51 11.15
C THR A 461 16.73 -12.31 10.22
N ASP A 462 15.79 -12.08 9.31
CA ASP A 462 15.81 -10.87 8.47
C ASP A 462 15.68 -9.57 9.28
N ALA A 463 14.97 -9.58 10.41
CA ALA A 463 14.91 -8.41 11.30
C ALA A 463 16.30 -8.06 11.84
N GLY A 464 17.05 -9.05 12.32
CA GLY A 464 18.42 -8.86 12.79
C GLY A 464 19.38 -8.43 11.69
N ARG A 465 19.25 -9.02 10.49
CA ARG A 465 19.97 -8.59 9.28
C ARG A 465 19.76 -7.11 9.00
N VAL A 466 18.50 -6.67 8.93
CA VAL A 466 18.14 -5.28 8.60
C VAL A 466 18.72 -4.29 9.61
N LEU A 467 18.70 -4.60 10.91
CA LEU A 467 19.30 -3.74 11.93
C LEU A 467 20.82 -3.60 11.73
N LEU A 468 21.54 -4.71 11.54
CA LEU A 468 23.00 -4.67 11.38
C LEU A 468 23.44 -4.03 10.06
N ASP A 469 22.71 -4.27 8.97
CA ASP A 469 22.94 -3.59 7.69
C ASP A 469 22.70 -2.07 7.83
N ALA A 470 21.65 -1.66 8.57
CA ALA A 470 21.37 -0.25 8.82
C ALA A 470 22.45 0.44 9.66
N ASP A 471 23.05 -0.24 10.64
CA ASP A 471 24.19 0.28 11.39
C ASP A 471 25.37 0.57 10.44
N LEU A 472 25.76 -0.40 9.59
CA LEU A 472 26.84 -0.18 8.63
C LEU A 472 26.54 1.00 7.68
N VAL A 473 25.31 1.09 7.16
CA VAL A 473 24.88 2.21 6.30
C VAL A 473 24.96 3.54 7.06
N MET A 474 24.57 3.59 8.33
CA MET A 474 24.66 4.79 9.15
C MET A 474 26.10 5.25 9.36
N LYS A 475 27.07 4.34 9.50
CA LYS A 475 28.48 4.72 9.59
C LYS A 475 29.01 5.38 8.32
N HIS A 476 28.56 4.89 7.16
CA HIS A 476 28.85 5.55 5.89
C HIS A 476 28.21 6.93 5.81
N ASP A 477 26.97 7.07 6.29
CA ASP A 477 26.28 8.37 6.34
C ASP A 477 26.91 9.35 7.33
N PHE A 478 27.39 8.88 8.48
CA PHE A 478 28.10 9.70 9.46
C PHE A 478 29.38 10.29 8.86
N SER A 479 30.16 9.42 8.21
CA SER A 479 31.36 9.86 7.49
C SER A 479 31.01 10.89 6.41
N GLU A 480 29.83 10.76 5.79
CA GLU A 480 29.41 11.63 4.70
C GLU A 480 28.94 12.98 5.22
N ALA A 481 28.19 12.99 6.32
CA ALA A 481 27.77 14.19 7.02
C ALA A 481 28.97 14.99 7.56
N LEU A 482 30.10 14.33 7.84
CA LEU A 482 31.37 14.99 8.18
C LEU A 482 32.07 15.65 6.99
N ASN A 483 31.63 15.46 5.75
CA ASN A 483 32.26 16.09 4.59
C ASN A 483 31.99 17.61 4.56
N PRO A 484 33.01 18.47 4.78
CA PRO A 484 32.85 19.92 4.88
C PRO A 484 32.50 20.59 3.54
N ASP A 485 32.77 19.93 2.41
CA ASP A 485 32.44 20.44 1.07
C ASP A 485 30.96 20.19 0.73
N LYS A 486 30.35 19.20 1.38
CA LYS A 486 28.95 18.82 1.14
C LYS A 486 28.00 19.33 2.23
N HIS A 487 28.46 19.40 3.48
CA HIS A 487 27.62 19.71 4.64
C HIS A 487 28.20 20.87 5.46
N PRO A 488 27.44 21.97 5.62
CA PRO A 488 27.84 23.08 6.48
C PRO A 488 28.13 22.65 7.93
N GLY A 489 27.37 21.65 8.44
CA GLY A 489 27.58 21.06 9.76
C GLY A 489 28.94 20.36 9.88
N GLY A 490 29.32 19.57 8.87
CA GLY A 490 30.65 18.99 8.76
C GLY A 490 31.75 20.05 8.75
N LYS A 491 31.58 21.13 7.98
CA LYS A 491 32.53 22.26 7.98
C LYS A 491 32.67 22.89 9.36
N LEU A 492 31.55 23.16 10.04
CA LEU A 492 31.55 23.75 11.37
C LEU A 492 32.24 22.84 12.40
N TYR A 493 32.03 21.53 12.30
CA TYR A 493 32.76 20.55 13.09
C TYR A 493 34.27 20.70 12.89
N TRP A 494 34.77 20.62 11.65
CA TRP A 494 36.20 20.69 11.36
C TRP A 494 36.83 22.05 11.70
N ASP A 495 36.11 23.15 11.52
CA ASP A 495 36.57 24.48 11.90
C ASP A 495 36.79 24.59 13.42
N THR A 496 35.93 23.96 14.23
CA THR A 496 35.90 24.12 15.69
C THR A 496 36.55 22.98 16.47
N ALA A 497 36.85 21.85 15.83
CA ALA A 497 37.43 20.69 16.49
C ALA A 497 38.77 21.04 17.20
N PRO A 498 39.03 20.45 18.38
CA PRO A 498 40.35 20.49 19.01
C PRO A 498 41.44 20.07 18.03
N ARG A 499 42.65 20.61 18.19
CA ARG A 499 43.76 20.37 17.26
C ARG A 499 44.98 19.84 17.99
N ARG A 500 45.72 18.96 17.33
CA ARG A 500 47.07 18.52 17.71
C ARG A 500 47.98 18.73 16.52
N ASN A 501 49.07 19.47 16.71
CA ASN A 501 50.01 19.81 15.62
C ASN A 501 49.33 20.43 14.38
N GLY A 502 48.29 21.24 14.59
CA GLY A 502 47.50 21.88 13.51
C GLY A 502 46.48 20.98 12.82
N ILE A 503 46.39 19.71 13.20
CA ILE A 503 45.49 18.70 12.64
C ILE A 503 44.24 18.62 13.53
N PRO A 504 43.02 18.84 13.01
CA PRO A 504 41.79 18.70 13.79
C PRO A 504 41.55 17.24 14.20
N CYS A 505 41.06 17.05 15.42
CA CYS A 505 40.78 15.73 15.97
C CYS A 505 39.50 15.14 15.35
N PHE A 506 39.58 13.87 14.95
CA PHE A 506 38.42 13.10 14.50
C PHE A 506 37.44 12.87 15.68
N PRO A 507 36.12 12.82 15.45
CA PRO A 507 35.18 12.56 16.54
C PRO A 507 35.20 11.08 16.96
N GLY A 508 35.74 10.79 18.15
CA GLY A 508 35.68 9.49 18.81
C GLY A 508 34.32 9.22 19.45
N THR A 509 33.23 9.36 18.68
CA THR A 509 31.87 9.18 19.18
C THR A 509 31.30 7.83 18.72
N ARG A 510 30.60 7.14 19.61
CA ARG A 510 29.65 6.10 19.22
C ARG A 510 28.33 6.75 18.83
N PHE A 511 27.66 6.23 17.82
CA PHE A 511 26.33 6.68 17.43
C PHE A 511 25.41 5.51 17.12
N TRP A 512 24.13 5.59 17.45
CA TRP A 512 23.19 4.50 17.21
C TRP A 512 21.82 5.01 16.77
N ILE A 513 21.12 4.21 15.97
CA ILE A 513 19.70 4.44 15.67
C ILE A 513 18.88 3.84 16.80
N GLU A 514 17.91 4.58 17.30
CA GLU A 514 16.93 4.07 18.26
C GLU A 514 15.51 4.54 17.95
N PRO A 515 14.47 3.85 18.45
CA PRO A 515 13.09 4.29 18.40
C PRO A 515 12.89 5.65 19.08
N ASP A 516 12.38 6.63 18.34
CA ASP A 516 11.74 7.81 18.93
C ASP A 516 10.24 7.49 19.18
N GLU A 517 9.56 8.33 19.96
CA GLU A 517 8.18 8.13 20.41
C GLU A 517 7.23 7.90 19.23
N ALA A 518 6.72 6.68 19.12
CA ALA A 518 5.74 6.33 18.09
C ALA A 518 4.38 6.94 18.43
N LYS A 519 3.79 7.71 17.51
CA LYS A 519 2.42 8.22 17.67
C LYS A 519 1.44 7.18 17.17
N VAL A 520 0.58 6.72 18.07
CA VAL A 520 -0.38 5.67 17.82
C VAL A 520 -1.78 6.08 18.23
N ARG A 521 -2.78 5.35 17.74
CA ARG A 521 -4.15 5.42 18.23
C ARG A 521 -4.67 4.02 18.47
N GLU A 522 -4.91 3.68 19.73
CA GLU A 522 -5.62 2.44 20.08
C GLU A 522 -7.13 2.73 20.07
N GLN A 523 -7.87 2.01 19.24
CA GLN A 523 -9.33 2.07 19.18
C GLN A 523 -9.90 0.83 18.49
N ASP A 524 -11.14 0.48 18.81
CA ASP A 524 -11.91 -0.58 18.15
C ASP A 524 -11.20 -1.96 18.16
N GLY A 525 -10.47 -2.26 19.23
CA GLY A 525 -9.72 -3.52 19.37
C GLY A 525 -8.46 -3.60 18.51
N GLY A 526 -8.01 -2.48 17.92
CA GLY A 526 -6.79 -2.39 17.13
C GLY A 526 -5.94 -1.16 17.46
N ILE A 527 -4.79 -1.07 16.80
CA ILE A 527 -3.86 0.04 16.88
C ILE A 527 -3.56 0.60 15.49
N TYR A 528 -3.68 1.92 15.36
CA TYR A 528 -3.24 2.67 14.19
C TYR A 528 -1.84 3.22 14.47
N ILE A 529 -0.89 2.96 13.57
CA ILE A 529 0.51 3.44 13.67
C ILE A 529 0.64 4.65 12.76
N LEU A 530 0.60 5.85 13.35
CA LEU A 530 0.51 7.11 12.60
C LEU A 530 1.91 7.61 12.22
N GLU A 531 2.79 7.66 13.21
CA GLU A 531 4.19 8.05 13.05
C GLU A 531 5.05 7.08 13.86
N SER A 532 6.17 6.68 13.28
CA SER A 532 7.18 5.84 13.93
C SER A 532 8.55 6.45 13.60
N PRO A 533 8.87 7.65 14.13
CA PRO A 533 10.18 8.25 13.92
C PRO A 533 11.28 7.46 14.63
N MET A 534 12.49 7.57 14.12
CA MET A 534 13.70 7.08 14.78
C MET A 534 14.63 8.25 15.09
N ASP A 535 15.29 8.17 16.24
CA ASP A 535 16.36 9.07 16.62
C ASP A 535 17.73 8.48 16.26
N VAL A 536 18.72 9.37 16.18
CA VAL A 536 20.13 9.00 16.13
C VAL A 536 20.79 9.64 17.33
N SER A 537 21.28 8.81 18.25
CA SER A 537 21.99 9.27 19.43
C SER A 537 23.48 9.17 19.22
N ALA A 538 24.25 10.10 19.80
CA ALA A 538 25.70 10.07 19.77
C ALA A 538 26.29 10.47 21.13
N GLU A 539 27.28 9.71 21.59
CA GLU A 539 28.06 10.03 22.78
C GLU A 539 29.54 9.71 22.55
N TRP A 540 30.42 10.31 23.35
CA TRP A 540 31.83 9.97 23.35
C TRP A 540 32.06 8.51 23.78
N LEU A 541 32.90 7.79 23.04
CA LEU A 541 33.34 6.45 23.40
C LEU A 541 34.85 6.35 23.18
N ASP A 542 35.60 5.99 24.22
CA ASP A 542 37.00 5.64 24.07
C ASP A 542 37.10 4.24 23.42
N VAL A 543 37.78 4.17 22.28
CA VAL A 543 37.97 2.96 21.46
C VAL A 543 39.46 2.64 21.45
N ASP A 544 39.82 1.44 21.87
CA ASP A 544 41.21 0.98 21.93
C ASP A 544 41.76 0.64 20.53
N TYR A 545 40.89 0.23 19.62
CA TYR A 545 41.24 -0.05 18.24
C TYR A 545 41.66 1.21 17.48
N THR A 546 42.97 1.34 17.27
CA THR A 546 43.54 2.36 16.36
C THR A 546 43.97 1.73 15.04
N VAL A 547 43.61 2.34 13.91
CA VAL A 547 44.17 1.94 12.61
C VAL A 547 45.66 2.29 12.59
N PRO A 548 46.56 1.37 12.19
CA PRO A 548 47.97 1.68 12.04
C PRO A 548 48.18 2.88 11.11
N GLY A 549 48.82 3.94 11.61
CA GLY A 549 49.03 5.19 10.87
C GLY A 549 47.89 6.23 10.98
N SER A 550 46.85 5.97 11.79
CA SER A 550 45.84 6.97 12.13
C SER A 550 46.43 8.16 12.89
N THR A 551 45.80 9.32 12.76
CA THR A 551 46.17 10.57 13.45
C THR A 551 45.11 10.97 14.48
N GLU A 552 44.46 9.98 15.07
CA GLU A 552 43.48 10.19 16.13
C GLU A 552 44.14 10.85 17.35
N CYS A 553 43.42 11.79 17.95
CA CYS A 553 43.89 12.48 19.15
C CYS A 553 43.61 11.59 20.37
N THR A 554 44.63 10.91 20.86
CA THR A 554 44.53 9.99 22.01
C THR A 554 44.66 10.70 23.36
N ASP A 555 45.00 11.99 23.38
CA ASP A 555 45.28 12.81 24.57
C ASP A 555 44.24 13.92 24.79
N LEU A 556 42.97 13.69 24.45
CA LEU A 556 41.89 14.65 24.65
C LEU A 556 41.46 14.71 26.12
N SER A 557 41.34 15.94 26.66
CA SER A 557 40.73 16.18 27.97
C SER A 557 39.22 15.95 27.96
N ASP A 558 38.62 15.67 29.12
CA ASP A 558 37.16 15.49 29.23
C ASP A 558 36.35 16.68 28.72
N ALA A 559 36.89 17.90 28.87
CA ALA A 559 36.25 19.11 28.35
C ALA A 559 36.25 19.15 26.81
N GLU A 560 37.35 18.71 26.19
CA GLU A 560 37.47 18.58 24.73
C GLU A 560 36.58 17.46 24.20
N LYS A 561 36.55 16.29 24.85
CA LYS A 561 35.66 15.16 24.52
C LYS A 561 34.19 15.61 24.51
N LYS A 562 33.74 16.28 25.58
CA LYS A 562 32.38 16.85 25.68
C LYS A 562 32.11 17.95 24.65
N ALA A 563 33.11 18.74 24.26
CA ALA A 563 32.95 19.75 23.23
C ALA A 563 32.76 19.13 21.83
N ILE A 564 33.52 18.08 21.52
CA ILE A 564 33.36 17.29 20.29
C ILE A 564 31.98 16.65 20.26
N GLU A 565 31.57 15.97 21.33
CA GLU A 565 30.24 15.34 21.42
C GLU A 565 29.10 16.35 21.19
N ARG A 566 29.16 17.53 21.83
CA ARG A 566 28.17 18.59 21.60
C ARG A 566 28.16 19.08 20.15
N SER A 567 29.33 19.20 19.52
CA SER A 567 29.44 19.61 18.12
C SER A 567 28.86 18.55 17.18
N VAL A 568 29.14 17.27 17.41
CA VAL A 568 28.56 16.15 16.64
C VAL A 568 27.04 16.12 16.78
N ASN A 569 26.51 16.20 18.00
CA ASN A 569 25.07 16.20 18.25
C ASN A 569 24.36 17.42 17.62
N ALA A 570 24.98 18.60 17.61
CA ALA A 570 24.37 19.79 17.04
C ALA A 570 24.47 19.86 15.51
N ASN A 571 25.57 19.36 14.92
CA ASN A 571 25.93 19.66 13.53
C ASN A 571 25.88 18.46 12.59
N ILE A 572 26.00 17.23 13.12
CA ILE A 572 26.15 16.01 12.31
C ILE A 572 24.94 15.10 12.46
N VAL A 573 24.53 14.82 13.71
CA VAL A 573 23.39 13.93 14.04
C VAL A 573 22.10 14.29 13.28
N PRO A 574 21.67 15.57 13.19
CA PRO A 574 20.42 15.91 12.49
C PRO A 574 20.41 15.50 11.01
N VAL A 575 21.56 15.52 10.33
CA VAL A 575 21.67 15.09 8.92
C VAL A 575 21.44 13.59 8.79
N ILE A 576 22.01 12.81 9.72
CA ILE A 576 21.88 11.35 9.72
C ILE A 576 20.45 10.94 10.11
N GLN A 577 19.90 11.56 11.15
CA GLN A 577 18.53 11.32 11.59
C GLN A 577 17.52 11.61 10.47
N GLU A 578 17.70 12.68 9.71
CA GLU A 578 16.85 12.95 8.54
C GLU A 578 16.92 11.82 7.52
N ARG A 579 18.11 11.30 7.22
CA ARG A 579 18.29 10.17 6.28
C ARG A 579 17.68 8.88 6.79
N VAL A 580 17.88 8.54 8.05
CA VAL A 580 17.27 7.35 8.68
C VAL A 580 15.75 7.36 8.50
N ASN A 581 15.13 8.53 8.65
CA ASN A 581 13.68 8.67 8.52
C ASN A 581 13.16 8.83 7.08
N LYS A 582 13.99 9.24 6.11
CA LYS A 582 13.52 9.60 4.75
C LYS A 582 14.20 8.86 3.60
N ASP A 583 15.48 8.52 3.72
CA ASP A 583 16.22 7.92 2.61
C ASP A 583 15.69 6.52 2.29
N PRO A 584 15.62 6.14 1.00
CA PRO A 584 15.18 4.81 0.58
C PRO A 584 16.03 3.65 1.13
N LYS A 585 17.32 3.86 1.39
CA LYS A 585 18.22 2.83 1.93
C LYS A 585 17.86 2.36 3.35
N TYR A 586 17.06 3.15 4.09
CA TYR A 586 16.52 2.79 5.41
C TYR A 586 15.06 2.33 5.36
N ALA A 587 14.49 2.11 4.17
CA ALA A 587 13.08 1.73 4.05
C ALA A 587 12.77 0.35 4.66
N GLU A 588 13.71 -0.59 4.64
CA GLU A 588 13.56 -1.86 5.37
C GLU A 588 13.56 -1.65 6.89
N LEU A 589 14.47 -0.81 7.41
CA LEU A 589 14.52 -0.48 8.83
C LEU A 589 13.18 0.12 9.31
N ARG A 590 12.59 1.06 8.55
CA ARG A 590 11.28 1.65 8.89
C ARG A 590 10.14 0.63 8.86
N ALA A 591 10.12 -0.33 7.94
CA ALA A 591 9.11 -1.40 7.97
C ALA A 591 9.29 -2.33 9.16
N VAL A 592 10.53 -2.74 9.43
CA VAL A 592 10.88 -3.60 10.57
C VAL A 592 10.55 -2.90 11.90
N TYR A 593 10.74 -1.58 11.98
CA TYR A 593 10.34 -0.77 13.13
C TYR A 593 8.81 -0.69 13.32
N ASN A 594 8.04 -0.47 12.25
CA ASN A 594 6.57 -0.50 12.34
C ASN A 594 6.05 -1.87 12.82
N ALA A 595 6.70 -2.97 12.39
CA ALA A 595 6.39 -4.30 12.90
C ALA A 595 6.73 -4.46 14.40
N ARG A 596 7.78 -3.79 14.91
CA ARG A 596 8.14 -3.76 16.34
C ARG A 596 7.07 -3.04 17.18
N VAL A 597 6.56 -1.91 16.68
CA VAL A 597 5.44 -1.17 17.31
C VAL A 597 4.19 -2.05 17.39
N ALA A 598 3.84 -2.74 16.30
CA ALA A 598 2.72 -3.68 16.29
C ALA A 598 2.92 -4.87 17.24
N ALA A 599 4.12 -5.46 17.28
CA ALA A 599 4.46 -6.55 18.19
C ALA A 599 4.30 -6.14 19.66
N GLU A 600 4.69 -4.90 20.01
CA GLU A 600 4.52 -4.37 21.36
C GLU A 600 3.05 -4.30 21.77
N TYR A 601 2.20 -3.78 20.88
CA TYR A 601 0.76 -3.76 21.12
C TYR A 601 0.18 -5.17 21.30
N ILE A 602 0.61 -6.14 20.48
CA ILE A 602 0.15 -7.54 20.59
C ILE A 602 0.56 -8.14 21.93
N ARG A 603 1.81 -7.93 22.38
CA ARG A 603 2.28 -8.36 23.72
C ARG A 603 1.40 -7.79 24.83
N GLN A 604 1.09 -6.49 24.75
CA GLN A 604 0.24 -5.80 25.72
C GLN A 604 -1.20 -6.32 25.72
N GLN A 605 -1.74 -6.74 24.56
CA GLN A 605 -3.06 -7.36 24.53
C GLN A 605 -3.02 -8.81 25.04
N ASP A 606 -2.00 -9.58 24.70
CA ASP A 606 -1.82 -10.97 25.15
C ASP A 606 -1.67 -11.08 26.67
N ALA A 607 -0.93 -10.15 27.28
CA ALA A 607 -0.79 -10.06 28.73
C ALA A 607 -2.14 -9.81 29.45
N LYS A 608 -3.09 -9.12 28.80
CA LYS A 608 -4.44 -8.92 29.34
C LYS A 608 -5.32 -10.16 29.14
N SER A 609 -5.23 -10.78 27.97
CA SER A 609 -5.97 -11.99 27.63
C SER A 609 -5.24 -12.76 26.52
N PRO A 610 -4.99 -14.07 26.69
CA PRO A 610 -4.26 -14.86 25.69
C PRO A 610 -4.86 -14.73 24.29
N THR A 611 -4.01 -14.35 23.34
CA THR A 611 -4.32 -14.20 21.91
C THR A 611 -3.87 -15.45 21.12
N ASP A 612 -4.05 -15.44 19.80
CA ASP A 612 -3.46 -16.45 18.92
C ASP A 612 -1.92 -16.42 18.87
N PHE A 613 -1.29 -15.38 19.42
CA PHE A 613 0.17 -15.21 19.44
C PHE A 613 0.81 -15.75 20.74
N HIS A 614 0.02 -16.18 21.73
CA HIS A 614 0.51 -16.56 23.06
C HIS A 614 1.67 -17.56 23.02
N ASP A 615 1.55 -18.61 22.20
CA ASP A 615 2.58 -19.67 22.10
C ASP A 615 3.86 -19.21 21.37
N ILE A 616 3.79 -18.10 20.63
CA ILE A 616 4.94 -17.51 19.95
C ILE A 616 5.69 -16.58 20.91
N ILE A 617 4.96 -15.81 21.72
CA ILE A 617 5.51 -14.74 22.55
C ILE A 617 6.58 -15.29 23.52
N ASN A 618 7.78 -14.72 23.45
CA ASN A 618 8.95 -15.11 24.27
C ASN A 618 9.37 -16.58 24.17
N SER A 619 8.99 -17.28 23.09
CA SER A 619 9.39 -18.68 22.87
C SER A 619 10.89 -18.88 22.70
N ASN A 620 11.63 -17.80 22.38
CA ASN A 620 13.04 -17.81 21.99
C ASN A 620 13.33 -18.69 20.76
N ASP A 621 12.30 -19.09 20.01
CA ASP A 621 12.40 -19.83 18.75
C ASP A 621 12.01 -18.95 17.57
N ALA A 622 13.01 -18.49 16.83
CA ALA A 622 12.85 -17.73 15.60
C ALA A 622 13.13 -18.56 14.33
N SER A 623 13.23 -19.89 14.44
CA SER A 623 13.62 -20.77 13.32
C SER A 623 12.64 -20.73 12.13
N ALA A 624 11.39 -20.36 12.36
CA ALA A 624 10.35 -20.17 11.34
C ALA A 624 10.56 -18.94 10.45
N TRP A 625 11.34 -17.97 10.91
CA TRP A 625 11.57 -16.67 10.25
C TRP A 625 13.06 -16.43 10.02
N PRO A 626 13.74 -17.31 9.27
CA PRO A 626 15.16 -17.17 8.98
C PRO A 626 15.40 -16.00 8.02
N ILE A 627 16.66 -15.63 7.84
CA ILE A 627 17.10 -14.82 6.70
C ILE A 627 16.62 -15.49 5.39
N ARG A 628 15.90 -14.74 4.55
CA ARG A 628 15.33 -15.24 3.30
C ARG A 628 16.07 -14.75 2.07
N ALA A 629 15.73 -15.34 0.93
CA ALA A 629 16.17 -14.90 -0.38
C ALA A 629 15.94 -13.39 -0.60
N PRO A 630 16.90 -12.66 -1.20
CA PRO A 630 18.17 -13.14 -1.77
C PRO A 630 19.37 -13.06 -0.79
N HIS A 631 19.11 -13.05 0.51
CA HIS A 631 20.11 -12.80 1.55
C HIS A 631 20.65 -14.08 2.20
N GLU A 632 20.48 -15.26 1.60
CA GLU A 632 20.90 -16.53 2.22
C GLU A 632 22.41 -16.60 2.51
N ASP A 633 23.21 -15.86 1.75
CA ASP A 633 24.66 -15.75 1.95
C ASP A 633 25.06 -14.67 2.96
N TRP A 634 24.11 -13.94 3.53
CA TRP A 634 24.38 -12.91 4.53
C TRP A 634 24.84 -13.54 5.84
N THR A 635 25.89 -12.98 6.44
CA THR A 635 26.30 -13.32 7.81
C THR A 635 26.75 -12.05 8.52
N ARG A 636 26.57 -12.01 9.85
CA ARG A 636 27.03 -10.89 10.68
C ARG A 636 28.55 -10.68 10.56
N GLU A 637 29.32 -11.75 10.40
CA GLU A 637 30.78 -11.71 10.21
C GLU A 637 31.15 -11.02 8.90
N LYS A 638 30.40 -11.25 7.80
CA LYS A 638 30.64 -10.54 6.54
C LYS A 638 30.35 -9.04 6.66
N VAL A 639 29.35 -8.64 7.45
CA VAL A 639 29.06 -7.22 7.69
C VAL A 639 30.15 -6.58 8.55
N TRP A 640 30.58 -7.28 9.61
CA TRP A 640 31.72 -6.88 10.42
C TRP A 640 32.99 -6.73 9.58
N ASP A 641 33.32 -7.70 8.74
CA ASP A 641 34.52 -7.65 7.88
C ASP A 641 34.46 -6.47 6.90
N LYS A 642 33.28 -6.19 6.31
CA LYS A 642 33.07 -5.00 5.47
C LYS A 642 33.30 -3.70 6.25
N TYR A 643 32.83 -3.63 7.49
CA TYR A 643 33.07 -2.48 8.36
C TYR A 643 34.55 -2.34 8.73
N MET A 644 35.22 -3.43 9.14
CA MET A 644 36.65 -3.41 9.43
C MET A 644 37.47 -3.04 8.20
N GLN A 645 37.04 -3.45 7.00
CA GLN A 645 37.65 -3.03 5.75
C GLN A 645 37.45 -1.52 5.51
N SER A 646 36.24 -0.97 5.71
CA SER A 646 35.98 0.46 5.50
C SER A 646 36.80 1.34 6.45
N ILE A 647 37.02 0.90 7.70
CA ILE A 647 37.93 1.57 8.63
C ILE A 647 39.39 1.49 8.15
N LYS A 648 39.86 0.32 7.69
CA LYS A 648 41.26 0.10 7.27
C LYS A 648 41.61 0.81 5.96
N GLU A 649 40.73 0.76 4.97
CA GLU A 649 40.96 1.26 3.62
C GLU A 649 40.50 2.71 3.47
N GLY A 650 39.48 3.11 4.23
CA GLY A 650 38.83 4.41 4.14
C GLY A 650 37.59 4.31 3.25
N ILE A 651 36.76 5.35 3.28
CA ILE A 651 35.57 5.43 2.43
C ILE A 651 35.95 6.23 1.18
N GLU A 652 35.78 5.62 0.00
CA GLU A 652 36.31 6.05 -1.31
C GLU A 652 36.10 7.54 -1.68
N TRP A 653 35.09 8.21 -1.12
CA TRP A 653 34.75 9.61 -1.45
C TRP A 653 35.14 10.63 -0.36
N PHE A 654 35.82 10.22 0.71
CA PHE A 654 36.24 11.10 1.81
C PHE A 654 37.77 11.12 1.95
N GLU A 655 38.40 12.11 1.30
CA GLU A 655 39.75 12.55 1.64
C GLU A 655 39.66 13.97 2.16
N LEU A 656 39.86 14.16 3.47
CA LEU A 656 40.05 15.51 4.03
C LEU A 656 41.53 15.84 4.00
N GLU A 657 41.96 16.62 3.01
CA GLU A 657 43.29 17.21 3.02
C GLU A 657 43.39 18.31 4.09
N TYR A 658 43.59 17.91 5.34
CA TYR A 658 44.24 18.75 6.34
C TYR A 658 45.68 18.23 6.51
N GLY A 659 46.63 18.90 5.86
CA GLY A 659 48.06 18.54 5.95
C GLY A 659 48.44 17.21 5.27
N GLY A 660 47.67 16.76 4.26
CA GLY A 660 48.00 15.58 3.44
C GLY A 660 47.76 14.22 4.12
N LYS A 661 46.81 14.11 5.06
CA LYS A 661 46.57 12.89 5.84
C LYS A 661 45.11 12.46 5.86
N LEU A 662 44.91 11.15 5.98
CA LEU A 662 43.65 10.45 5.82
C LEU A 662 43.02 10.12 7.20
N TYR A 663 41.74 10.43 7.39
CA TYR A 663 40.99 10.21 8.63
C TYR A 663 40.05 9.00 8.49
N LYS A 664 40.01 8.13 9.51
CA LYS A 664 39.34 6.82 9.47
C LYS A 664 38.79 6.41 10.84
N GLN A 665 37.55 6.77 11.19
CA GLN A 665 36.82 6.07 12.25
C GLN A 665 35.33 6.39 12.27
N GLY A 666 34.55 5.60 12.99
CA GLY A 666 33.18 5.90 13.39
C GLY A 666 32.57 4.65 13.98
N VAL A 667 32.28 4.64 15.29
CA VAL A 667 31.73 3.48 16.02
C VAL A 667 30.22 3.65 16.20
N GLY A 668 29.43 2.57 16.29
CA GLY A 668 27.97 2.69 16.42
C GLY A 668 27.15 1.39 16.42
N GLY A 669 25.82 1.52 16.48
CA GLY A 669 24.85 0.41 16.52
C GLY A 669 23.42 0.77 16.09
N VAL A 670 22.47 -0.17 16.28
CA VAL A 670 21.03 0.09 16.28
C VAL A 670 20.45 -0.59 17.52
N ASP A 671 19.65 0.12 18.32
CA ASP A 671 19.06 -0.41 19.56
C ASP A 671 17.55 -0.18 19.60
N PHE A 672 16.79 -1.25 19.41
CA PHE A 672 15.32 -1.31 19.44
C PHE A 672 14.81 -2.04 20.69
N SER A 673 15.64 -2.16 21.73
CA SER A 673 15.25 -2.79 23.00
C SER A 673 14.15 -2.00 23.72
N LYS A 674 14.09 -0.69 23.49
CA LYS A 674 13.03 0.20 23.97
C LYS A 674 12.01 0.48 22.86
N GLN A 675 10.78 0.80 23.25
CA GLN A 675 9.72 1.19 22.32
C GLN A 675 8.81 2.27 22.95
N PRO A 676 9.25 3.53 23.01
CA PRO A 676 8.38 4.62 23.47
C PRO A 676 7.17 4.78 22.53
N LYS A 677 5.99 5.05 23.10
CA LYS A 677 4.77 5.33 22.33
C LYS A 677 3.89 6.37 23.01
N GLN A 678 3.23 7.19 22.19
CA GLN A 678 2.20 8.12 22.59
C GLN A 678 0.85 7.73 21.98
N ASN A 679 -0.15 7.46 22.82
CA ASN A 679 -1.53 7.28 22.34
C ASN A 679 -2.21 8.63 22.19
N ILE A 680 -2.51 9.05 20.96
CA ILE A 680 -3.16 10.35 20.72
C ILE A 680 -4.66 10.28 21.05
N PRO A 681 -5.26 11.36 21.60
CA PRO A 681 -6.70 11.41 21.86
C PRO A 681 -7.52 11.26 20.57
N LYS A 682 -8.72 10.66 20.67
CA LYS A 682 -9.64 10.52 19.53
C LYS A 682 -9.91 11.84 18.80
N ALA A 683 -10.12 12.94 19.54
CA ALA A 683 -10.36 14.25 18.93
C ALA A 683 -9.18 14.72 18.07
N GLN A 684 -7.94 14.46 18.49
CA GLN A 684 -6.75 14.75 17.70
C GLN A 684 -6.63 13.82 16.49
N PHE A 685 -6.89 12.53 16.68
CA PHE A 685 -6.92 11.55 15.60
C PHE A 685 -7.94 11.93 14.52
N ASP A 686 -9.18 12.24 14.90
CA ASP A 686 -10.24 12.63 13.97
C ASP A 686 -9.91 13.94 13.23
N ALA A 687 -9.21 14.88 13.89
CA ALA A 687 -8.80 16.14 13.29
C ALA A 687 -7.63 16.00 12.31
N GLN A 688 -6.60 15.22 12.67
CA GLN A 688 -5.35 15.09 11.90
C GLN A 688 -5.41 13.95 10.87
N ASN A 689 -6.17 12.90 11.16
CA ASN A 689 -6.28 11.66 10.38
C ASN A 689 -7.75 11.36 10.02
N ARG A 690 -8.54 12.42 9.78
CA ARG A 690 -9.95 12.31 9.39
C ARG A 690 -10.15 11.22 8.34
N ASP A 691 -11.06 10.27 8.56
CA ASP A 691 -11.44 9.20 7.63
C ASP A 691 -10.42 8.05 7.49
N LEU A 692 -9.35 8.04 8.29
CA LEU A 692 -8.35 6.98 8.26
C LEU A 692 -8.93 5.64 8.73
N ASP A 693 -9.82 5.65 9.72
CA ASP A 693 -10.60 4.50 10.18
C ASP A 693 -11.39 3.84 9.04
N ASN A 694 -12.18 4.63 8.31
CA ASN A 694 -12.93 4.19 7.15
C ASN A 694 -12.00 3.70 6.04
N THR A 695 -10.85 4.35 5.84
CA THR A 695 -9.85 3.94 4.86
C THR A 695 -9.23 2.59 5.23
N THR A 696 -8.88 2.37 6.50
CA THR A 696 -8.37 1.11 7.03
C THR A 696 -9.38 -0.02 6.85
N VAL A 697 -10.64 0.18 7.21
CA VAL A 697 -11.71 -0.82 7.00
C VAL A 697 -11.88 -1.14 5.51
N ASN A 698 -11.92 -0.11 4.66
CA ASN A 698 -12.07 -0.29 3.22
C ASN A 698 -10.85 -0.94 2.57
N SER A 699 -9.65 -0.79 3.14
CA SER A 699 -8.43 -1.42 2.63
C SER A 699 -8.50 -2.95 2.69
N GLY A 700 -9.24 -3.53 3.64
CA GLY A 700 -9.49 -4.97 3.69
C GLY A 700 -10.48 -5.47 2.65
N LYS A 701 -11.23 -4.57 2.00
CA LYS A 701 -12.29 -4.87 1.03
C LYS A 701 -11.92 -4.48 -0.41
N SER A 702 -11.07 -3.48 -0.59
CA SER A 702 -10.74 -2.88 -1.89
C SER A 702 -9.24 -2.78 -2.13
N ASP A 703 -8.82 -3.09 -3.36
CA ASP A 703 -7.44 -2.96 -3.83
C ASP A 703 -7.07 -1.56 -4.33
N ASP A 704 -7.96 -0.59 -4.15
CA ASP A 704 -7.83 0.78 -4.64
C ASP A 704 -8.36 1.80 -3.60
N ALA A 705 -8.23 1.44 -2.31
CA ALA A 705 -8.52 2.33 -1.19
C ALA A 705 -7.37 3.34 -1.01
N SER A 706 -7.68 4.62 -1.21
CA SER A 706 -6.74 5.73 -1.04
C SER A 706 -7.22 6.66 0.05
N TYR A 707 -6.31 7.16 0.89
CA TYR A 707 -6.62 8.17 1.88
C TYR A 707 -6.80 9.54 1.22
N ARG A 708 -8.02 10.08 1.22
CA ARG A 708 -8.35 11.49 0.84
C ARG A 708 -7.68 12.00 -0.45
N ASP A 709 -7.60 11.15 -1.49
CA ASP A 709 -6.97 11.43 -2.80
C ASP A 709 -5.45 11.63 -2.79
N LEU A 710 -4.75 11.25 -1.71
CA LEU A 710 -3.29 11.21 -1.70
C LEU A 710 -2.75 10.15 -2.66
N ASP A 711 -1.47 10.30 -3.01
CA ASP A 711 -0.71 9.29 -3.75
C ASP A 711 -0.34 8.06 -2.90
N THR A 712 -1.01 7.87 -1.76
CA THR A 712 -0.87 6.71 -0.88
C THR A 712 -2.06 5.76 -1.02
N LEU A 713 -1.77 4.47 -1.13
CA LEU A 713 -2.72 3.37 -1.06
C LEU A 713 -2.70 2.73 0.32
N TYR A 714 -3.88 2.30 0.78
CA TYR A 714 -4.04 1.43 1.93
C TYR A 714 -4.50 0.07 1.43
N LEU A 715 -3.79 -0.98 1.84
CA LEU A 715 -4.00 -2.34 1.42
C LEU A 715 -4.13 -3.22 2.66
N GLY A 716 -5.32 -3.74 2.90
CA GLY A 716 -5.63 -4.54 4.06
C GLY A 716 -5.82 -6.01 3.70
N ALA A 717 -5.72 -6.83 4.72
CA ALA A 717 -6.09 -8.24 4.68
C ALA A 717 -6.32 -8.74 6.10
N GLY A 718 -6.91 -9.92 6.21
CA GLY A 718 -7.19 -10.52 7.50
C GLY A 718 -7.48 -12.00 7.38
N PRO A 719 -7.93 -12.61 8.49
CA PRO A 719 -8.27 -14.01 8.55
C PRO A 719 -9.34 -14.32 7.52
N ALA A 720 -9.21 -15.46 6.84
CA ALA A 720 -10.27 -15.95 5.99
C ALA A 720 -11.38 -16.54 6.86
N THR A 721 -12.33 -15.71 7.29
CA THR A 721 -13.55 -16.23 7.91
C THR A 721 -14.32 -17.01 6.86
N ASP A 722 -14.66 -18.26 7.20
CA ASP A 722 -15.66 -19.04 6.51
C ASP A 722 -16.95 -18.22 6.39
N GLY A 723 -17.56 -18.26 5.21
CA GLY A 723 -18.67 -17.38 4.86
C GLY A 723 -19.84 -17.45 5.85
N SER A 724 -19.88 -16.51 6.79
CA SER A 724 -21.05 -15.96 7.47
C SER A 724 -20.67 -14.60 8.06
N GLY A 725 -21.58 -13.62 7.98
CA GLY A 725 -21.38 -12.21 8.36
C GLY A 725 -20.81 -12.00 9.76
N GLU A 726 -20.33 -10.80 10.10
CA GLU A 726 -21.21 -9.64 10.25
C GLU A 726 -20.51 -8.31 9.95
N ASP A 727 -21.34 -7.40 9.46
CA ASP A 727 -21.12 -5.97 9.34
C ASP A 727 -21.36 -5.32 10.71
N PRO A 728 -20.40 -4.64 11.35
CA PRO A 728 -20.69 -3.81 12.51
C PRO A 728 -21.17 -2.45 12.00
N GLY A 729 -22.44 -2.33 11.60
CA GLY A 729 -22.95 -1.03 11.17
C GLY A 729 -24.22 -1.03 10.34
N GLY A 730 -25.32 -1.48 10.92
CA GLY A 730 -26.65 -1.34 10.32
C GLY A 730 -27.74 -1.33 11.40
N GLU A 731 -27.79 -0.27 12.21
CA GLU A 731 -28.95 -0.01 13.06
C GLU A 731 -30.13 0.48 12.18
N ASP A 732 -31.23 -0.27 12.20
CA ASP A 732 -32.58 0.28 12.02
C ASP A 732 -33.33 0.04 13.35
N PRO A 733 -33.95 1.06 13.98
CA PRO A 733 -34.41 0.97 15.36
C PRO A 733 -35.81 0.39 15.43
N GLY A 734 -35.95 -0.78 16.02
CA GLY A 734 -37.27 -1.34 16.30
C GLY A 734 -37.19 -2.83 16.59
N ASP A 735 -36.92 -3.17 17.84
CA ASP A 735 -37.64 -4.18 18.64
C ASP A 735 -36.70 -4.70 19.74
N ASP A 736 -37.08 -4.36 20.97
CA ASP A 736 -36.41 -4.70 22.21
C ASP A 736 -36.80 -6.14 22.64
N PRO A 737 -35.87 -7.09 22.85
CA PRO A 737 -36.20 -8.36 23.47
C PRO A 737 -35.59 -8.49 24.87
N THR A 738 -36.49 -8.48 25.84
CA THR A 738 -36.36 -8.93 27.24
C THR A 738 -35.48 -10.19 27.42
N PRO A 739 -34.55 -10.23 28.40
CA PRO A 739 -33.71 -11.41 28.65
C PRO A 739 -34.43 -12.48 29.50
N THR A 740 -34.28 -13.74 29.12
CA THR A 740 -34.65 -14.92 29.95
C THR A 740 -33.37 -15.57 30.52
N PRO A 741 -33.30 -15.90 31.82
CA PRO A 741 -32.07 -16.35 32.48
C PRO A 741 -31.75 -17.84 32.29
N THR A 742 -30.46 -18.17 32.17
CA THR A 742 -29.93 -19.55 32.22
C THR A 742 -29.50 -19.93 33.65
N PRO A 743 -29.66 -21.20 34.09
CA PRO A 743 -29.56 -21.59 35.50
C PRO A 743 -28.13 -21.82 36.00
N SER A 744 -27.92 -21.51 37.27
CA SER A 744 -26.69 -21.77 38.03
C SER A 744 -26.53 -23.25 38.38
N GLY A 745 -25.33 -23.79 38.15
CA GLY A 745 -24.87 -25.08 38.68
C GLY A 745 -23.85 -24.88 39.81
N THR A 746 -24.18 -25.41 40.98
CA THR A 746 -23.44 -25.30 42.25
C THR A 746 -22.35 -26.35 42.39
N GLY A 747 -21.15 -25.94 42.82
CA GLY A 747 -20.11 -26.82 43.37
C GLY A 747 -19.09 -26.04 44.21
N LYS A 748 -19.18 -26.17 45.54
CA LYS A 748 -18.28 -25.60 46.57
C LYS A 748 -17.32 -26.72 47.10
N PRO A 749 -16.30 -26.44 47.93
CA PRO A 749 -14.92 -26.93 47.75
C PRO A 749 -14.40 -27.72 48.97
N THR A 750 -13.19 -28.27 48.91
CA THR A 750 -12.47 -28.81 50.08
C THR A 750 -10.96 -28.53 50.02
N ASN A 751 -10.54 -27.45 50.72
CA ASN A 751 -9.36 -27.15 51.59
C ASN A 751 -8.14 -28.12 51.75
N PRO A 752 -6.98 -27.71 52.37
CA PRO A 752 -6.16 -26.48 52.23
C PRO A 752 -4.60 -26.82 52.38
N PRO A 753 -3.63 -25.98 52.86
CA PRO A 753 -2.28 -25.83 52.27
C PRO A 753 -1.09 -26.35 53.13
N THR A 754 0.13 -26.40 52.56
CA THR A 754 1.39 -26.54 53.31
C THR A 754 2.46 -25.55 52.84
N THR A 755 3.18 -24.99 53.83
CA THR A 755 4.06 -23.80 53.83
C THR A 755 5.58 -24.18 53.76
N PRO A 756 6.58 -23.28 53.95
CA PRO A 756 7.46 -22.72 52.91
C PRO A 756 8.98 -23.04 53.05
N ALA A 757 9.80 -22.41 52.18
CA ALA A 757 11.25 -22.54 51.96
C ALA A 757 12.18 -22.07 53.11
N PRO A 758 13.52 -22.32 53.03
CA PRO A 758 14.54 -21.67 53.85
C PRO A 758 15.34 -20.58 53.09
N GLU A 759 15.64 -19.47 53.78
CA GLU A 759 16.51 -18.34 53.36
C GLU A 759 18.01 -18.58 53.63
N PRO A 760 18.92 -17.85 52.95
CA PRO A 760 20.26 -17.56 53.45
C PRO A 760 20.41 -16.11 53.93
N THR A 761 21.23 -15.97 54.98
CA THR A 761 21.54 -14.83 55.84
C THR A 761 22.40 -13.71 55.20
N ASN A 762 22.14 -12.45 55.57
CA ASN A 762 23.10 -11.33 55.54
C ASN A 762 23.26 -10.73 56.96
N PRO A 763 24.45 -10.25 57.38
CA PRO A 763 24.60 -9.42 58.57
C PRO A 763 24.52 -7.90 58.27
N GLY A 764 24.02 -7.15 59.26
CA GLY A 764 23.55 -5.75 59.22
C GLY A 764 24.62 -4.65 58.98
N GLY A 765 24.28 -3.35 59.01
CA GLY A 765 23.06 -2.65 59.37
C GLY A 765 23.25 -1.13 59.22
N GLY A 766 22.15 -0.35 59.32
CA GLY A 766 22.18 1.12 59.38
C GLY A 766 20.93 1.80 58.82
N ASP A 767 20.01 2.19 59.71
CA ASP A 767 18.63 2.69 59.52
C ASP A 767 18.41 3.92 58.61
N ASN A 768 17.31 3.90 57.84
CA ASN A 768 16.07 4.69 58.07
C ASN A 768 15.06 4.53 56.90
N THR A 769 13.85 4.03 57.20
CA THR A 769 12.73 3.77 56.25
C THR A 769 11.69 4.92 56.29
N PRO A 770 10.88 5.16 55.22
CA PRO A 770 9.53 4.56 55.19
C PRO A 770 8.97 4.23 53.77
N PRO A 771 7.77 3.62 53.67
CA PRO A 771 7.56 2.22 53.30
C PRO A 771 7.74 1.90 51.80
N THR A 772 8.42 0.79 51.51
CA THR A 772 8.42 0.11 50.21
C THR A 772 7.18 -0.78 50.07
N ARG A 773 6.35 -0.53 49.06
CA ARG A 773 5.52 -1.58 48.46
C ARG A 773 6.46 -2.43 47.60
N GLU A 774 6.42 -3.75 47.79
CA GLU A 774 6.97 -4.70 46.83
C GLU A 774 6.14 -4.62 45.54
N ASP A 775 6.83 -4.42 44.43
CA ASP A 775 6.28 -4.42 43.07
C ASP A 775 6.77 -5.72 42.40
N PRO A 776 5.90 -6.70 42.13
CA PRO A 776 6.25 -7.85 41.31
C PRO A 776 5.69 -7.66 39.91
N ASP A 777 5.96 -6.54 39.26
CA ASP A 777 5.60 -6.31 37.86
C ASP A 777 6.71 -5.47 37.18
N GLY A 778 7.38 -6.07 36.20
CA GLY A 778 8.23 -5.33 35.28
C GLY A 778 7.36 -4.52 34.33
N ASP A 779 6.90 -3.35 34.79
CA ASP A 779 6.10 -2.43 33.98
C ASP A 779 6.94 -1.27 33.43
N LEU A 780 6.71 -0.98 32.16
CA LEU A 780 7.37 0.07 31.39
C LEU A 780 6.78 1.42 31.82
N ALA A 781 7.67 2.37 32.13
CA ALA A 781 7.29 3.68 32.58
C ALA A 781 6.42 4.43 31.54
N ASP A 782 5.32 5.00 32.05
CA ASP A 782 4.66 6.17 31.49
C ASP A 782 5.66 7.35 31.53
N THR A 783 6.49 7.50 30.50
CA THR A 783 7.44 8.62 30.40
C THR A 783 6.77 9.82 29.74
N GLY A 784 5.81 10.41 30.44
CA GLY A 784 5.15 11.65 30.05
C GLY A 784 5.10 12.64 31.21
N SER A 785 6.17 13.38 31.45
CA SER A 785 6.12 14.54 32.34
C SER A 785 5.20 15.60 31.73
N ASN A 786 4.13 15.93 32.46
CA ASN A 786 3.13 16.95 32.18
C ASN A 786 3.67 18.18 31.42
N THR A 787 3.32 18.32 30.13
CA THR A 787 3.21 19.65 29.54
C THR A 787 1.91 20.26 30.07
N PRO A 788 1.93 21.44 30.74
CA PRO A 788 0.71 22.00 31.29
C PRO A 788 -0.26 22.34 30.16
N VAL A 789 -1.45 21.74 30.23
CA VAL A 789 -2.61 21.90 29.33
C VAL A 789 -2.95 23.38 29.03
N GLY A 790 -2.45 24.33 29.84
CA GLY A 790 -2.58 25.77 29.62
C GLY A 790 -1.90 26.32 28.36
N LEU A 791 -0.83 25.71 27.85
CA LEU A 791 -0.09 26.28 26.70
C LEU A 791 -0.76 25.98 25.35
N ILE A 792 -1.43 24.83 25.24
CA ILE A 792 -2.20 24.42 24.05
C ILE A 792 -3.56 25.14 24.02
N ALA A 793 -4.20 25.35 25.17
CA ALA A 793 -5.40 26.19 25.28
C ALA A 793 -5.10 27.65 24.90
N GLY A 794 -3.91 28.16 25.25
CA GLY A 794 -3.45 29.51 24.89
C GLY A 794 -3.26 29.71 23.39
N VAL A 795 -2.69 28.74 22.67
CA VAL A 795 -2.51 28.80 21.21
C VAL A 795 -3.84 28.69 20.47
N ALA A 796 -4.76 27.82 20.93
CA ALA A 796 -6.10 27.73 20.35
C ALA A 796 -6.93 29.01 20.56
N ALA A 797 -6.84 29.63 21.74
CA ALA A 797 -7.49 30.92 22.02
C ALA A 797 -6.87 32.06 21.20
N ALA A 798 -5.55 32.09 21.02
CA ALA A 798 -4.87 33.09 20.20
C ALA A 798 -5.23 32.98 18.71
N LEU A 799 -5.35 31.75 18.18
CA LEU A 799 -5.78 31.51 16.80
C LEU A 799 -7.26 31.85 16.59
N ALA A 800 -8.12 31.57 17.57
CA ALA A 800 -9.52 32.00 17.53
C ALA A 800 -9.64 33.53 17.58
N ALA A 801 -8.88 34.21 18.44
CA ALA A 801 -8.86 35.68 18.52
C ALA A 801 -8.32 36.33 17.23
N ALA A 802 -7.27 35.76 16.63
CA ALA A 802 -6.73 36.18 15.34
C ALA A 802 -7.76 35.97 14.20
N GLY A 803 -8.47 34.84 14.20
CA GLY A 803 -9.54 34.56 13.23
C GLY A 803 -10.71 35.54 13.33
N VAL A 804 -11.15 35.87 14.55
CA VAL A 804 -12.22 36.84 14.81
C VAL A 804 -11.81 38.26 14.44
N THR A 805 -10.57 38.67 14.72
CA THR A 805 -10.06 40.00 14.33
C THR A 805 -9.90 40.12 12.81
N LEU A 806 -9.46 39.07 12.11
CA LEU A 806 -9.41 39.02 10.64
C LEU A 806 -10.81 39.10 10.00
N THR A 807 -11.79 38.38 10.54
CA THR A 807 -13.18 38.46 10.04
C THR A 807 -13.82 39.82 10.33
N TRP A 808 -13.56 40.41 11.49
CA TRP A 808 -14.02 41.76 11.83
C TRP A 808 -13.37 42.83 10.93
N TRP A 809 -12.06 42.75 10.69
CA TRP A 809 -11.35 43.68 9.81
C TRP A 809 -11.77 43.55 8.33
N MET A 810 -12.01 42.33 7.85
CA MET A 810 -12.57 42.09 6.50
C MET A 810 -14.02 42.60 6.37
N ARG A 811 -14.85 42.46 7.41
CA ARG A 811 -16.20 43.05 7.43
C ARG A 811 -16.16 44.58 7.37
N ARG A 812 -15.24 45.21 8.13
CA ARG A 812 -15.09 46.68 8.17
C ARG A 812 -14.55 47.27 6.87
N ARG A 813 -13.71 46.54 6.14
CA ARG A 813 -13.26 46.94 4.79
C ARG A 813 -14.36 46.84 3.73
N ARG A 814 -15.28 45.87 3.85
CA ARG A 814 -16.44 45.76 2.95
C ARG A 814 -17.51 46.81 3.17
N THR A 815 -17.62 47.37 4.38
CA THR A 815 -18.55 48.49 4.69
C THR A 815 -17.98 49.88 4.38
N ALA A 816 -16.71 49.97 4.01
CA ALA A 816 -16.06 51.23 3.60
C ALA A 816 -15.94 51.37 2.07
N GLN A 817 -16.53 50.45 1.30
CA GLN A 817 -16.58 50.45 -0.17
C GLN A 817 -18.01 50.43 -0.72
N GLU A 818 -18.99 50.85 0.08
CA GLU A 818 -20.32 51.29 -0.38
C GLU A 818 -20.42 52.81 -0.33
#